data_AF-A0A518DZ69-F1
#
_entry.id   AF-A0A518DZ69-F1
#
_cell.length_a   1.000
_cell.length_b   1.000
_cell.length_c   1.000
_cell.angle_alpha   90.00
_cell.angle_beta   90.00
_cell.angle_gamma   90.00
#
_symmetry.space_group_name_H-M   'P 1'
#
loop_
_entity.id
_entity.type
_entity.pdbx_description
1 polymer ?
#
loop_
_entity_poly.entity_id
_entity_poly.type
_entity_poly.pdbx_seq_one_letter_code
_entity_poly.pdbx_strand_id
1 'polypeptide(L)'
;MKSFLSAACCSCLYASVFFSGTCALSLLPGPETAVAGELVLGEQGQSNYQLVLPDAFPSPSVGESLQQTARLAQAAFQANGMVVPIVAEANHDPAKPSIYLGNTAFARRQAIDLSKLSGWAYVVKAIGPDLVIAGRDDPAPAESIRRGRPTWDRIGTAKGVVDFLREYAGTRFLYPDLPPRVSIAGATKIDFLKAPAFEFLPVPKIAVPDDLNVEKTPLLEFQTMYPPRGSFFDIANNNFPLVDSIFGGHTYERAIPRETYAETHPEYFALIGGERTAKAAGNAQYCISNPAVQELFFQDLVDTIDRGFQGVDLGQPDGFRPCQCAECAKLYDTGNDWGEKLWILHRNLAERVEKARPGNQVTMMSYIQTALPPKTFKTFPKNTRILLTGTNEEDIAPWRDYEVPAGFSSYLYNWCPNLVSRYTPMRTPLYVESQTQRLTRNHFRSIYRDGAGNLFGLEGPVYYTMGRMFDDPENLQAKVLLHEFCGAAFGKAASPMLEFYGQLYHGIELYSEYLATRSPAWTYHNIYGQRRKHLSDPFQLLGFLYPPGLLASLEKQLGQAEQIADTEKVRQRLAVVRREFDYLQALARVVHLHHAYQIQPDRVSRDRLLDAIDDRNALVEALFSGPRGGAKVSDGWTFPLFPPLGHNADHLRLAHDGYQEPYANTALNWDTQAMRAAPLPGANRMTASLVADAASQAAALWEPIAATPVGQRLREWRSRPIDETDASAAAVPATVRMAADATRLAIRVEIAGTEKASPDDRIDLYLAPPGGKEITYQFTLRRQEDSRQEAARGFNSDPLDPRFGRFDPDWNGDWTAASQQSDNKQSWTADLSIPWKTLGVEQPTDGAFWRGNVVVTRGDAAGKPERWLWSASGSTRIVDDVNDFGEIVFTASAGKGASSRKPAAPSKLPLTELRESLYASSFELPKAWKALKDAQPLPAADWLFRADPLEIGLREGWEKADAGTAEWLKMPVPSFWAETEAVGKYVGYGWQRTAFTAPPAWKGRRVRLLFGAADEQAWVYLNGRLVGQHTRESEQKTINELWEEPFTVELTESQLDFSQPNVLTVRVHNSLANGGLWRPVLLQATAAEASR
;
A
#
# COMPACT_ATOMS: atom_id res chain seq x y z
N MET A 1 -4.95 16.72 -48.68
CA MET A 1 -4.44 16.36 -47.34
C MET A 1 -5.62 15.83 -46.56
N LYS A 2 -5.83 14.53 -46.73
CA LYS A 2 -7.04 13.75 -46.44
C LYS A 2 -6.55 12.34 -46.10
N SER A 3 -7.18 11.72 -45.09
CA SER A 3 -7.49 10.28 -44.95
C SER A 3 -6.38 9.23 -45.16
N PHE A 4 -6.24 8.29 -44.23
CA PHE A 4 -6.90 6.97 -44.36
C PHE A 4 -6.65 6.10 -43.12
N LEU A 5 -7.74 5.74 -42.43
CA LEU A 5 -7.89 4.46 -41.74
C LEU A 5 -8.00 3.35 -42.79
N SER A 6 -7.47 2.16 -42.49
CA SER A 6 -8.08 0.91 -42.95
C SER A 6 -7.82 -0.20 -41.95
N ALA A 7 -8.89 -0.64 -41.29
CA ALA A 7 -8.99 -1.91 -40.63
C ALA A 7 -9.18 -3.04 -41.67
N ALA A 8 -8.70 -4.25 -41.37
CA ALA A 8 -9.18 -5.47 -41.99
C ALA A 8 -9.12 -6.64 -40.98
N CYS A 9 -10.29 -7.24 -40.75
CA CYS A 9 -10.55 -8.49 -40.03
C CYS A 9 -9.81 -9.70 -40.60
N CYS A 10 -9.43 -10.65 -39.74
CA CYS A 10 -9.58 -12.12 -39.91
C CYS A 10 -9.08 -12.79 -38.61
N SER A 11 -9.93 -13.29 -37.72
CA SER A 11 -10.54 -14.63 -37.72
C SER A 11 -9.54 -15.77 -37.54
N CYS A 12 -9.68 -16.47 -36.41
CA CYS A 12 -8.97 -17.66 -35.98
C CYS A 12 -8.93 -18.79 -37.04
N LEU A 13 -7.79 -19.47 -37.14
CA LEU A 13 -7.73 -20.89 -37.50
C LEU A 13 -6.43 -21.51 -36.96
N TYR A 14 -6.61 -22.51 -36.11
CA TYR A 14 -5.61 -23.49 -35.70
C TYR A 14 -4.98 -24.15 -36.94
N ALA A 15 -3.65 -24.15 -37.04
CA ALA A 15 -2.93 -25.14 -37.83
C ALA A 15 -1.48 -25.28 -37.31
N SER A 16 -1.22 -26.39 -36.64
CA SER A 16 0.09 -26.93 -36.34
C SER A 16 0.84 -27.19 -37.66
N VAL A 17 1.97 -26.53 -37.87
CA VAL A 17 2.92 -26.90 -38.94
C VAL A 17 4.34 -26.85 -38.39
N PHE A 18 4.93 -28.04 -38.25
CA PHE A 18 6.37 -28.26 -38.15
C PHE A 18 7.06 -27.67 -39.38
N PHE A 19 8.06 -26.81 -39.19
CA PHE A 19 9.05 -26.52 -40.22
C PHE A 19 10.45 -26.51 -39.61
N SER A 20 11.20 -27.57 -39.89
CA SER A 20 12.65 -27.57 -39.96
C SER A 20 13.08 -26.60 -41.06
N GLY A 21 13.85 -25.58 -40.69
CA GLY A 21 14.32 -24.56 -41.63
C GLY A 21 15.67 -24.01 -41.19
N THR A 22 16.73 -24.70 -41.61
CA THR A 22 18.11 -24.21 -41.60
C THR A 22 18.18 -22.92 -42.43
N CYS A 23 18.24 -21.76 -41.78
CA CYS A 23 18.60 -20.50 -42.43
C CYS A 23 20.11 -20.30 -42.34
N ALA A 24 20.81 -20.62 -43.43
CA ALA A 24 22.15 -20.13 -43.71
C ALA A 24 22.05 -18.63 -44.03
N LEU A 25 22.43 -17.77 -43.08
CA LEU A 25 22.69 -16.37 -43.35
C LEU A 25 24.07 -16.25 -44.01
N SER A 26 24.09 -15.72 -45.23
CA SER A 26 25.29 -15.36 -45.98
C SER A 26 25.94 -14.14 -45.32
N LEU A 27 27.11 -14.38 -44.72
CA LEU A 27 28.01 -13.35 -44.19
C LEU A 27 28.59 -12.52 -45.36
N LEU A 28 28.35 -11.21 -45.34
CA LEU A 28 29.23 -10.25 -45.99
C LEU A 28 30.50 -10.10 -45.11
N PRO A 29 31.71 -10.04 -45.67
CA PRO A 29 32.92 -9.89 -44.87
C PRO A 29 32.98 -8.46 -44.32
N GLY A 30 32.73 -8.31 -43.02
CA GLY A 30 33.19 -7.15 -42.26
C GLY A 30 34.73 -7.14 -42.20
N PRO A 31 35.35 -6.01 -41.83
CA PRO A 31 36.81 -5.93 -41.72
C PRO A 31 37.30 -7.01 -40.75
N GLU A 32 38.31 -7.79 -41.16
CA GLU A 32 38.95 -8.81 -40.33
C GLU A 32 39.43 -8.17 -39.02
N THR A 33 38.64 -8.31 -37.96
CA THR A 33 39.12 -8.17 -36.59
C THR A 33 40.06 -9.35 -36.38
N ALA A 34 41.36 -9.09 -36.30
CA ALA A 34 42.33 -10.06 -35.83
C ALA A 34 41.76 -10.74 -34.56
N VAL A 35 41.61 -12.06 -34.59
CA VAL A 35 41.21 -12.83 -33.42
C VAL A 35 42.33 -12.64 -32.40
N ALA A 36 42.08 -11.87 -31.34
CA ALA A 36 42.98 -11.75 -30.21
C ALA A 36 43.29 -13.17 -29.69
N GLY A 37 44.53 -13.43 -29.28
CA GLY A 37 44.85 -14.73 -28.71
C GLY A 37 44.07 -14.96 -27.42
N GLU A 38 43.92 -16.22 -27.01
CA GLU A 38 43.26 -16.57 -25.77
C GLU A 38 44.28 -17.11 -24.77
N LEU A 39 44.27 -16.56 -23.55
CA LEU A 39 44.92 -17.16 -22.40
C LEU A 39 43.96 -18.20 -21.80
N VAL A 40 44.20 -19.47 -22.13
CA VAL A 40 43.39 -20.59 -21.63
C VAL A 40 43.82 -20.94 -20.20
N LEU A 41 42.93 -20.69 -19.25
CA LEU A 41 43.14 -20.96 -17.82
C LEU A 41 42.76 -22.39 -17.44
N GLY A 42 41.87 -23.00 -18.21
CA GLY A 42 41.54 -24.42 -18.14
C GLY A 42 40.57 -24.84 -19.23
N GLU A 43 40.68 -26.08 -19.67
CA GLU A 43 39.88 -26.64 -20.76
C GLU A 43 39.72 -28.15 -20.56
N GLN A 44 38.57 -28.71 -20.97
CA GLN A 44 38.32 -30.17 -20.94
C GLN A 44 38.58 -30.80 -19.55
N GLY A 45 38.21 -30.10 -18.48
CA GLY A 45 38.39 -30.57 -17.10
C GLY A 45 39.83 -30.59 -16.60
N GLN A 46 40.76 -29.93 -17.30
CA GLN A 46 42.16 -29.83 -16.89
C GLN A 46 42.58 -28.36 -16.75
N SER A 47 43.45 -28.09 -15.78
CA SER A 47 44.15 -26.81 -15.64
C SER A 47 45.54 -27.07 -15.07
N ASN A 48 46.54 -26.36 -15.59
CA ASN A 48 47.90 -26.35 -15.03
C ASN A 48 48.15 -25.11 -14.14
N TYR A 49 47.12 -24.32 -13.88
CA TYR A 49 47.25 -23.08 -13.11
C TYR A 49 47.31 -23.34 -11.60
N GLN A 50 47.79 -22.35 -10.88
CA GLN A 50 47.68 -22.22 -9.42
C GLN A 50 47.08 -20.84 -9.08
N LEU A 51 46.28 -20.78 -8.01
CA LEU A 51 45.81 -19.52 -7.42
C LEU A 51 46.87 -19.05 -6.42
N VAL A 52 47.41 -17.85 -6.61
CA VAL A 52 48.51 -17.32 -5.78
C VAL A 52 48.02 -16.14 -4.96
N LEU A 53 48.14 -16.24 -3.63
CA LEU A 53 47.84 -15.17 -2.68
C LEU A 53 49.12 -14.47 -2.22
N PRO A 54 49.07 -13.16 -1.86
CA PRO A 54 50.24 -12.45 -1.35
C PRO A 54 50.71 -13.05 -0.01
N ASP A 55 52.01 -12.95 0.25
CA ASP A 55 52.59 -13.42 1.52
C ASP A 55 52.25 -12.52 2.72
N ALA A 56 51.84 -11.28 2.47
CA ALA A 56 51.52 -10.29 3.49
C ALA A 56 50.18 -9.63 3.21
N PHE A 57 49.41 -9.40 4.28
CA PHE A 57 48.08 -8.79 4.23
C PHE A 57 48.04 -7.53 5.10
N PRO A 58 47.21 -6.53 4.76
CA PRO A 58 47.01 -5.34 5.59
C PRO A 58 46.47 -5.65 7.00
N SER A 59 45.67 -6.70 7.14
CA SER A 59 45.19 -7.22 8.42
C SER A 59 44.89 -8.72 8.33
N PRO A 60 44.79 -9.46 9.46
CA PRO A 60 44.38 -10.85 9.47
C PRO A 60 43.02 -11.10 8.78
N SER A 61 42.04 -10.24 9.05
CA SER A 61 40.69 -10.33 8.47
C SER A 61 40.67 -10.16 6.95
N VAL A 62 41.53 -9.26 6.42
CA VAL A 62 41.74 -9.12 4.97
C VAL A 62 42.38 -10.38 4.38
N GLY A 63 43.37 -10.97 5.06
CA GLY A 63 43.98 -12.23 4.62
C GLY A 63 42.99 -13.40 4.60
N GLU A 64 42.17 -13.53 5.64
CA GLU A 64 41.11 -14.54 5.72
C GLU A 64 40.06 -14.36 4.61
N SER A 65 39.73 -13.11 4.30
CA SER A 65 38.83 -12.73 3.21
C SER A 65 39.38 -13.08 1.83
N LEU A 66 40.67 -12.82 1.58
CA LEU A 66 41.35 -13.23 0.34
C LEU A 66 41.45 -14.76 0.21
N GLN A 67 41.70 -15.46 1.33
CA GLN A 67 41.67 -16.92 1.35
C GLN A 67 40.29 -17.46 0.95
N GLN A 68 39.20 -16.87 1.44
CA GLN A 68 37.85 -17.30 1.02
C GLN A 68 37.56 -16.93 -0.44
N THR A 69 38.08 -15.80 -0.91
CA THR A 69 37.97 -15.38 -2.32
C THR A 69 38.67 -16.38 -3.25
N ALA A 70 39.88 -16.82 -2.89
CA ALA A 70 40.60 -17.87 -3.62
C ALA A 70 39.86 -19.21 -3.59
N ARG A 71 39.24 -19.58 -2.46
CA ARG A 71 38.40 -20.79 -2.36
C ARG A 71 37.17 -20.74 -3.26
N LEU A 72 36.53 -19.58 -3.39
CA LEU A 72 35.41 -19.39 -4.32
C LEU A 72 35.87 -19.56 -5.77
N ALA A 73 37.00 -18.95 -6.15
CA ALA A 73 37.59 -19.13 -7.48
C ALA A 73 37.93 -20.61 -7.74
N GLN A 74 38.61 -21.27 -6.79
CA GLN A 74 38.92 -22.69 -6.85
C GLN A 74 37.66 -23.54 -7.07
N ALA A 75 36.57 -23.24 -6.35
CA ALA A 75 35.31 -23.97 -6.51
C ALA A 75 34.71 -23.83 -7.93
N ALA A 76 34.83 -22.66 -8.57
CA ALA A 76 34.37 -22.48 -9.95
C ALA A 76 35.17 -23.32 -10.95
N PHE A 77 36.49 -23.44 -10.78
CA PHE A 77 37.31 -24.34 -11.58
C PHE A 77 36.94 -25.81 -11.31
N GLN A 78 36.78 -26.19 -10.03
CA GLN A 78 36.39 -27.55 -9.64
C GLN A 78 35.01 -27.95 -10.17
N ALA A 79 34.06 -27.02 -10.25
CA ALA A 79 32.74 -27.25 -10.84
C ALA A 79 32.83 -27.66 -12.33
N ASN A 80 33.91 -27.27 -13.00
CA ASN A 80 34.22 -27.66 -14.38
C ASN A 80 35.25 -28.80 -14.46
N GLY A 81 35.48 -29.53 -13.36
CA GLY A 81 36.39 -30.68 -13.28
C GLY A 81 37.87 -30.31 -13.13
N MET A 82 38.22 -29.03 -13.06
CA MET A 82 39.60 -28.54 -13.04
C MET A 82 40.15 -28.45 -11.61
N VAL A 83 41.38 -28.90 -11.40
CA VAL A 83 42.06 -28.79 -10.09
C VAL A 83 43.07 -27.66 -10.12
N VAL A 84 42.82 -26.62 -9.30
CA VAL A 84 43.69 -25.45 -9.20
C VAL A 84 44.07 -25.24 -7.72
N PRO A 85 45.32 -25.52 -7.30
CA PRO A 85 45.74 -25.36 -5.90
C PRO A 85 45.82 -23.88 -5.51
N ILE A 86 45.55 -23.59 -4.24
CA ILE A 86 45.77 -22.25 -3.64
C ILE A 86 47.11 -22.30 -2.90
N VAL A 87 48.00 -21.36 -3.20
CA VAL A 87 49.35 -21.27 -2.61
C VAL A 87 49.66 -19.84 -2.19
N ALA A 88 50.54 -19.69 -1.20
CA ALA A 88 51.18 -18.42 -0.89
C ALA A 88 52.22 -18.09 -1.96
N GLU A 89 52.44 -16.81 -2.24
CA GLU A 89 53.37 -16.34 -3.28
C GLU A 89 54.80 -16.86 -3.08
N ALA A 90 55.30 -16.93 -1.85
CA ALA A 90 56.63 -17.50 -1.58
C ALA A 90 56.73 -19.00 -1.91
N ASN A 91 55.61 -19.71 -2.00
CA ASN A 91 55.53 -21.16 -2.18
C ASN A 91 55.00 -21.57 -3.57
N HIS A 92 54.77 -20.62 -4.48
CA HIS A 92 54.28 -20.94 -5.83
C HIS A 92 55.34 -21.68 -6.65
N ASP A 93 54.88 -22.55 -7.55
CA ASP A 93 55.75 -23.25 -8.50
C ASP A 93 56.01 -22.34 -9.72
N PRO A 94 57.23 -21.80 -9.92
CA PRO A 94 57.50 -20.87 -11.01
C PRO A 94 57.46 -21.53 -12.40
N ALA A 95 57.39 -22.86 -12.48
CA ALA A 95 57.22 -23.59 -13.74
C ALA A 95 55.74 -23.67 -14.18
N LYS A 96 54.80 -23.24 -13.33
CA LYS A 96 53.36 -23.27 -13.61
C LYS A 96 52.79 -21.86 -13.81
N PRO A 97 51.88 -21.69 -14.77
CA PRO A 97 51.16 -20.43 -14.92
C PRO A 97 50.30 -20.17 -13.67
N SER A 98 50.08 -18.90 -13.35
CA SER A 98 49.50 -18.49 -12.08
C SER A 98 48.39 -17.44 -12.27
N ILE A 99 47.35 -17.56 -11.45
CA ILE A 99 46.34 -16.52 -11.26
C ILE A 99 46.65 -15.85 -9.92
N TYR A 100 47.27 -14.67 -9.96
CA TYR A 100 47.62 -13.88 -8.79
C TYR A 100 46.41 -13.08 -8.31
N LEU A 101 46.03 -13.26 -7.05
CA LEU A 101 44.90 -12.57 -6.42
C LEU A 101 45.39 -11.56 -5.38
N GLY A 102 45.07 -10.28 -5.58
CA GLY A 102 45.42 -9.19 -4.64
C GLY A 102 46.82 -8.59 -4.85
N ASN A 103 47.33 -7.88 -3.83
CA ASN A 103 48.57 -7.10 -3.90
C ASN A 103 49.86 -7.94 -3.82
N THR A 104 50.03 -8.88 -4.75
CA THR A 104 51.21 -9.75 -4.82
C THR A 104 52.47 -8.97 -5.21
N ALA A 105 53.65 -9.47 -4.84
CA ALA A 105 54.92 -8.93 -5.32
C ALA A 105 55.03 -9.00 -6.84
N PHE A 106 54.46 -10.04 -7.47
CA PHE A 106 54.32 -10.14 -8.92
C PHE A 106 53.50 -8.98 -9.48
N ALA A 107 52.29 -8.71 -8.98
CA ALA A 107 51.45 -7.60 -9.45
C ALA A 107 52.20 -6.25 -9.38
N ARG A 108 52.90 -5.99 -8.27
CA ARG A 108 53.72 -4.77 -8.09
C ARG A 108 54.85 -4.66 -9.11
N ARG A 109 55.55 -5.75 -9.43
CA ARG A 109 56.60 -5.76 -10.46
C ARG A 109 56.06 -5.47 -11.87
N GLN A 110 54.78 -5.76 -12.10
CA GLN A 110 54.09 -5.49 -13.37
C GLN A 110 53.47 -4.08 -13.43
N ALA A 111 53.94 -3.17 -12.56
CA ALA A 111 53.49 -1.79 -12.44
C ALA A 111 51.98 -1.63 -12.14
N ILE A 112 51.37 -2.63 -11.49
CA ILE A 112 49.99 -2.52 -10.98
C ILE A 112 50.06 -1.84 -9.61
N ASP A 113 49.66 -0.57 -9.56
CA ASP A 113 49.66 0.24 -8.35
C ASP A 113 48.24 0.36 -7.77
N LEU A 114 47.91 -0.56 -6.87
CA LEU A 114 46.57 -0.65 -6.26
C LEU A 114 46.25 0.55 -5.35
N SER A 115 47.25 1.34 -4.94
CA SER A 115 47.02 2.53 -4.11
C SER A 115 46.30 3.66 -4.87
N LYS A 116 46.32 3.61 -6.21
CA LYS A 116 45.61 4.56 -7.07
C LYS A 116 44.14 4.20 -7.31
N LEU A 117 43.72 2.99 -6.94
CA LEU A 117 42.35 2.53 -7.09
C LEU A 117 41.45 3.18 -6.04
N SER A 118 40.26 3.60 -6.46
CA SER A 118 39.23 4.18 -5.58
C SER A 118 38.12 3.19 -5.28
N GLY A 119 37.63 3.16 -4.04
CA GLY A 119 36.47 2.34 -3.67
C GLY A 119 36.67 0.86 -4.02
N TRP A 120 35.69 0.27 -4.69
CA TRP A 120 35.69 -1.15 -5.09
C TRP A 120 36.38 -1.42 -6.43
N ALA A 121 37.21 -0.48 -6.91
CA ALA A 121 37.92 -0.64 -8.17
C ALA A 121 38.92 -1.81 -8.12
N TYR A 122 39.10 -2.44 -9.27
CA TYR A 122 39.97 -3.59 -9.44
C TYR A 122 40.55 -3.63 -10.86
N VAL A 123 41.61 -4.42 -11.01
CA VAL A 123 42.30 -4.70 -12.26
C VAL A 123 42.23 -6.20 -12.56
N VAL A 124 41.99 -6.55 -13.82
CA VAL A 124 42.17 -7.89 -14.39
C VAL A 124 43.13 -7.77 -15.57
N LYS A 125 44.31 -8.37 -15.46
CA LYS A 125 45.38 -8.19 -16.45
C LYS A 125 46.09 -9.51 -16.78
N ALA A 126 46.07 -9.89 -18.06
CA ALA A 126 46.86 -10.98 -18.62
C ALA A 126 48.32 -10.52 -18.82
N ILE A 127 49.28 -11.35 -18.44
CA ILE A 127 50.71 -11.03 -18.43
C ILE A 127 51.48 -12.28 -18.84
N GLY A 128 51.69 -12.45 -20.15
CA GLY A 128 52.25 -13.69 -20.68
C GLY A 128 51.34 -14.87 -20.34
N PRO A 129 51.84 -15.92 -19.64
CA PRO A 129 51.02 -17.06 -19.24
C PRO A 129 50.23 -16.84 -17.94
N ASP A 130 50.39 -15.67 -17.29
CA ASP A 130 49.81 -15.40 -15.97
C ASP A 130 48.61 -14.43 -16.06
N LEU A 131 47.74 -14.48 -15.04
CA LEU A 131 46.63 -13.55 -14.86
C LEU A 131 46.75 -12.87 -13.50
N VAL A 132 46.58 -11.56 -13.44
CA VAL A 132 46.45 -10.81 -12.19
C VAL A 132 45.02 -10.34 -12.04
N ILE A 133 44.39 -10.65 -10.90
CA ILE A 133 43.10 -10.08 -10.47
C ILE A 133 43.34 -9.42 -9.12
N ALA A 134 43.36 -8.09 -9.08
CA ALA A 134 43.73 -7.37 -7.87
C ALA A 134 42.93 -6.08 -7.73
N GLY A 135 42.38 -5.85 -6.55
CA GLY A 135 41.71 -4.60 -6.21
C GLY A 135 42.26 -3.99 -4.92
N ARG A 136 41.65 -2.88 -4.50
CA ARG A 136 42.00 -2.25 -3.24
C ARG A 136 41.45 -3.08 -2.08
N ASP A 137 42.34 -3.73 -1.34
CA ASP A 137 42.01 -4.55 -0.17
C ASP A 137 42.45 -3.81 1.10
N ASP A 138 41.51 -3.20 1.81
CA ASP A 138 41.80 -2.35 2.98
C ASP A 138 41.07 -2.86 4.22
N PRO A 139 41.67 -2.74 5.41
CA PRO A 139 40.94 -2.94 6.65
C PRO A 139 39.89 -1.85 6.84
N ALA A 140 38.89 -2.13 7.67
CA ALA A 140 37.93 -1.14 8.12
C ALA A 140 38.64 0.12 8.66
N PRO A 141 38.18 1.34 8.33
CA PRO A 141 38.89 2.57 8.72
C PRO A 141 39.00 2.78 10.24
N ALA A 142 38.01 2.31 10.99
CA ALA A 142 37.95 2.43 12.43
C ALA A 142 37.15 1.28 13.06
N GLU A 143 37.29 1.10 14.38
CA GLU A 143 36.39 0.27 15.15
C GLU A 143 34.97 0.88 15.22
N SER A 144 33.97 0.00 15.36
CA SER A 144 32.59 0.44 15.53
C SER A 144 32.35 1.02 16.92
N ILE A 145 31.84 2.26 16.94
CA ILE A 145 31.36 2.93 18.16
C ILE A 145 29.95 2.48 18.57
N ARG A 146 29.23 1.72 17.74
CA ARG A 146 27.85 1.28 18.01
C ARG A 146 27.78 -0.24 18.10
N ARG A 147 27.44 -0.75 19.28
CA ARG A 147 27.23 -2.18 19.51
C ARG A 147 26.24 -2.76 18.48
N GLY A 148 26.69 -3.73 17.69
CA GLY A 148 25.86 -4.40 16.67
C GLY A 148 25.84 -3.75 15.28
N ARG A 149 26.63 -2.71 15.01
CA ARG A 149 26.83 -2.17 13.65
C ARG A 149 28.31 -2.32 13.25
N PRO A 150 28.74 -3.43 12.63
CA PRO A 150 30.14 -3.60 12.28
C PRO A 150 30.60 -2.57 11.25
N THR A 151 31.85 -2.14 11.34
CA THR A 151 32.59 -1.55 10.22
C THR A 151 33.10 -2.68 9.32
N TRP A 152 33.37 -2.39 8.05
CA TRP A 152 33.63 -3.41 7.04
C TRP A 152 35.02 -3.25 6.45
N ASP A 153 35.73 -4.37 6.31
CA ASP A 153 36.88 -4.42 5.42
C ASP A 153 36.40 -4.27 3.97
N ARG A 154 37.20 -3.60 3.16
CA ARG A 154 37.02 -3.57 1.72
C ARG A 154 37.89 -4.66 1.10
N ILE A 155 37.30 -5.49 0.25
CA ILE A 155 38.03 -6.51 -0.49
C ILE A 155 37.77 -6.31 -1.98
N GLY A 156 38.42 -5.32 -2.57
CA GLY A 156 38.29 -5.00 -4.00
C GLY A 156 38.70 -6.17 -4.90
N THR A 157 39.66 -6.99 -4.46
CA THR A 157 40.02 -8.23 -5.15
C THR A 157 38.85 -9.20 -5.23
N ALA A 158 37.99 -9.27 -4.20
CA ALA A 158 36.79 -10.09 -4.24
C ALA A 158 35.81 -9.61 -5.33
N LYS A 159 35.65 -8.28 -5.50
CA LYS A 159 34.84 -7.72 -6.60
C LYS A 159 35.43 -8.11 -7.97
N GLY A 160 36.75 -8.01 -8.13
CA GLY A 160 37.40 -8.46 -9.37
C GLY A 160 37.20 -9.95 -9.65
N VAL A 161 37.32 -10.81 -8.63
CA VAL A 161 37.12 -12.25 -8.78
C VAL A 161 35.67 -12.60 -9.11
N VAL A 162 34.68 -12.04 -8.42
CA VAL A 162 33.27 -12.36 -8.72
C VAL A 162 32.85 -11.91 -10.13
N ASP A 163 33.39 -10.79 -10.63
CA ASP A 163 33.15 -10.35 -12.01
C ASP A 163 33.84 -11.25 -13.02
N PHE A 164 35.11 -11.61 -12.79
CA PHE A 164 35.83 -12.59 -13.61
C PHE A 164 35.09 -13.92 -13.68
N LEU A 165 34.63 -14.44 -12.53
CA LEU A 165 33.92 -15.72 -12.47
C LEU A 165 32.57 -15.66 -13.18
N ARG A 166 31.86 -14.54 -13.10
CA ARG A 166 30.59 -14.34 -13.81
C ARG A 166 30.79 -14.31 -15.32
N GLU A 167 31.80 -13.60 -15.79
CA GLU A 167 32.07 -13.34 -17.21
C GLU A 167 32.72 -14.54 -17.91
N TYR A 168 33.73 -15.16 -17.28
CA TYR A 168 34.59 -16.15 -17.95
C TYR A 168 34.45 -17.58 -17.40
N ALA A 169 33.85 -17.77 -16.22
CA ALA A 169 33.78 -19.08 -15.56
C ALA A 169 32.34 -19.60 -15.31
N GLY A 170 31.32 -18.92 -15.86
CA GLY A 170 29.93 -19.39 -15.77
C GLY A 170 29.28 -19.28 -14.38
N THR A 171 29.86 -18.51 -13.45
CA THR A 171 29.34 -18.41 -12.07
C THR A 171 28.19 -17.41 -11.97
N ARG A 172 27.15 -17.72 -11.18
CA ARG A 172 26.02 -16.82 -10.87
C ARG A 172 25.80 -16.73 -9.37
N PHE A 173 25.58 -15.51 -8.89
CA PHE A 173 25.42 -15.15 -7.49
C PHE A 173 23.96 -14.80 -7.21
N LEU A 174 23.18 -15.79 -6.78
CA LEU A 174 21.72 -15.75 -6.87
C LEU A 174 21.04 -15.39 -5.55
N TYR A 175 21.60 -15.83 -4.42
CA TYR A 175 21.05 -15.60 -3.07
C TYR A 175 22.18 -15.26 -2.10
N PRO A 176 21.89 -14.60 -0.95
CA PRO A 176 22.92 -14.30 0.03
C PRO A 176 23.55 -15.57 0.63
N ASP A 177 24.87 -15.65 0.59
CA ASP A 177 25.65 -16.79 1.09
C ASP A 177 25.96 -16.71 2.60
N LEU A 178 25.87 -15.51 3.17
CA LEU A 178 26.13 -15.25 4.59
C LEU A 178 25.00 -14.45 5.24
N PRO A 179 24.77 -14.64 6.56
CA PRO A 179 23.82 -13.84 7.31
C PRO A 179 24.30 -12.38 7.42
N PRO A 180 23.39 -11.43 7.74
CA PRO A 180 23.77 -10.04 7.99
C PRO A 180 24.87 -9.91 9.05
N ARG A 181 25.66 -8.84 8.93
CA ARG A 181 26.77 -8.49 9.83
C ARG A 181 27.93 -9.49 9.83
N VAL A 182 27.98 -10.39 8.85
CA VAL A 182 29.11 -11.30 8.62
C VAL A 182 29.78 -10.94 7.30
N SER A 183 31.09 -10.69 7.33
CA SER A 183 31.92 -10.42 6.14
C SER A 183 32.37 -11.72 5.47
N ILE A 184 32.99 -11.60 4.29
CA ILE A 184 33.48 -12.77 3.54
C ILE A 184 34.51 -13.61 4.29
N ALA A 185 35.22 -13.07 5.30
CA ALA A 185 36.05 -13.85 6.21
C ALA A 185 35.24 -14.95 6.93
N GLY A 186 33.94 -14.74 7.15
CA GLY A 186 33.02 -15.71 7.74
C GLY A 186 32.65 -16.88 6.82
N ALA A 187 33.03 -16.88 5.54
CA ALA A 187 32.72 -17.95 4.59
C ALA A 187 33.52 -19.25 4.79
N THR A 188 34.34 -19.34 5.83
CA THR A 188 35.19 -20.51 6.13
C THR A 188 34.44 -21.84 6.15
N LYS A 189 33.18 -21.84 6.60
CA LYS A 189 32.34 -23.05 6.72
C LYS A 189 31.50 -23.35 5.46
N ILE A 190 31.57 -22.52 4.43
CA ILE A 190 30.78 -22.73 3.21
C ILE A 190 31.49 -23.75 2.31
N ASP A 191 30.76 -24.81 1.93
CA ASP A 191 31.09 -25.66 0.79
C ASP A 191 30.48 -25.02 -0.47
N PHE A 192 31.26 -24.21 -1.18
CA PHE A 192 30.78 -23.43 -2.33
C PHE A 192 30.16 -24.30 -3.43
N LEU A 193 30.69 -25.50 -3.66
CA LEU A 193 30.17 -26.42 -4.67
C LEU A 193 28.76 -26.89 -4.35
N LYS A 194 28.41 -27.03 -3.07
CA LYS A 194 27.08 -27.47 -2.62
C LYS A 194 26.15 -26.33 -2.23
N ALA A 195 26.68 -25.15 -1.92
CA ALA A 195 25.88 -24.02 -1.46
C ALA A 195 24.85 -23.59 -2.53
N PRO A 196 23.55 -23.48 -2.17
CA PRO A 196 22.50 -23.06 -3.10
C PRO A 196 22.58 -21.58 -3.48
N ALA A 197 23.37 -20.77 -2.75
CA ALA A 197 23.59 -19.36 -3.05
C ALA A 197 24.24 -19.09 -4.43
N PHE A 198 25.01 -20.06 -4.94
CA PHE A 198 25.78 -19.94 -6.17
C PHE A 198 25.37 -21.02 -7.17
N GLU A 199 25.36 -20.66 -8.45
CA GLU A 199 25.31 -21.61 -9.55
C GLU A 199 26.60 -21.55 -10.38
N PHE A 200 27.17 -22.70 -10.71
CA PHE A 200 28.32 -22.81 -11.61
C PHE A 200 27.84 -23.47 -12.91
N LEU A 201 27.56 -22.63 -13.91
CA LEU A 201 27.11 -23.13 -15.20
C LEU A 201 28.27 -23.82 -15.91
N PRO A 202 28.06 -25.02 -16.50
CA PRO A 202 29.12 -25.73 -17.19
C PRO A 202 29.73 -24.88 -18.32
N VAL A 203 31.04 -24.71 -18.29
CA VAL A 203 31.83 -24.08 -19.35
C VAL A 203 32.92 -25.05 -19.81
N PRO A 204 33.00 -25.37 -21.12
CA PRO A 204 33.98 -26.34 -21.63
C PRO A 204 35.43 -25.81 -21.55
N LYS A 205 35.58 -24.49 -21.48
CA LYS A 205 36.84 -23.74 -21.47
C LYS A 205 36.66 -22.48 -20.63
N ILE A 206 37.59 -22.24 -19.70
CA ILE A 206 37.75 -20.96 -19.00
C ILE A 206 38.96 -20.27 -19.64
N ALA A 207 38.70 -19.19 -20.37
CA ALA A 207 39.74 -18.42 -21.07
C ALA A 207 39.42 -16.93 -21.03
N VAL A 208 40.47 -16.11 -21.10
CA VAL A 208 40.40 -14.66 -21.25
C VAL A 208 41.19 -14.23 -22.49
N PRO A 209 40.99 -13.03 -23.04
CA PRO A 209 41.91 -12.48 -24.03
C PRO A 209 43.35 -12.46 -23.49
N ASP A 210 44.34 -12.85 -24.30
CA ASP A 210 45.75 -12.89 -23.88
C ASP A 210 46.39 -11.50 -23.70
N ASP A 211 45.72 -10.47 -24.22
CA ASP A 211 46.03 -9.05 -24.05
C ASP A 211 45.08 -8.34 -23.06
N LEU A 212 44.26 -9.09 -22.30
CA LEU A 212 43.28 -8.52 -21.37
C LEU A 212 43.97 -7.56 -20.40
N ASN A 213 43.51 -6.32 -20.34
CA ASN A 213 43.99 -5.30 -19.41
C ASN A 213 42.84 -4.37 -19.04
N VAL A 214 42.01 -4.82 -18.11
CA VAL A 214 40.80 -4.12 -17.68
C VAL A 214 41.03 -3.54 -16.29
N GLU A 215 40.82 -2.23 -16.16
CA GLU A 215 40.60 -1.57 -14.87
C GLU A 215 39.13 -1.17 -14.80
N LYS A 216 38.41 -1.66 -13.79
CA LYS A 216 36.97 -1.36 -13.62
C LYS A 216 36.75 -0.70 -12.26
N THR A 217 36.05 0.42 -12.29
CA THR A 217 35.53 1.09 -11.09
C THR A 217 34.01 0.92 -11.07
N PRO A 218 33.45 0.19 -10.09
CA PRO A 218 31.99 0.08 -9.94
C PRO A 218 31.33 1.46 -9.81
N LEU A 219 30.12 1.61 -10.37
CA LEU A 219 29.40 2.88 -10.37
C LEU A 219 29.09 3.40 -8.96
N LEU A 220 28.79 2.47 -8.05
CA LEU A 220 28.40 2.76 -6.67
C LEU A 220 29.56 2.55 -5.70
N GLU A 221 29.71 3.48 -4.76
CA GLU A 221 30.61 3.34 -3.61
C GLU A 221 30.02 2.41 -2.55
N PHE A 222 28.70 2.50 -2.35
CA PHE A 222 27.94 1.60 -1.50
C PHE A 222 26.47 1.50 -1.91
N GLN A 223 25.87 0.32 -1.67
CA GLN A 223 24.44 0.07 -1.74
C GLN A 223 24.03 -0.81 -0.56
N THR A 224 23.81 -0.17 0.58
CA THR A 224 23.60 -0.87 1.85
C THR A 224 22.14 -0.87 2.26
N MET A 225 21.80 -1.74 3.21
CA MET A 225 20.48 -1.88 3.82
C MET A 225 20.66 -2.17 5.31
N TYR A 226 19.60 -2.10 6.11
CA TYR A 226 19.65 -2.54 7.50
C TYR A 226 18.85 -3.84 7.70
N PRO A 227 19.43 -4.89 8.32
CA PRO A 227 20.81 -4.99 8.80
C PRO A 227 21.85 -5.07 7.66
N PRO A 228 23.08 -4.52 7.84
CA PRO A 228 24.08 -4.47 6.78
C PRO A 228 24.64 -5.85 6.43
N ARG A 229 25.02 -6.02 5.16
CA ARG A 229 25.58 -7.25 4.59
C ARG A 229 26.83 -6.93 3.76
N GLY A 230 27.65 -7.94 3.51
CA GLY A 230 28.92 -7.84 2.76
C GLY A 230 29.45 -9.22 2.37
N SER A 231 28.55 -10.09 1.90
CA SER A 231 28.82 -11.44 1.41
C SER A 231 29.29 -11.44 -0.05
N PHE A 232 29.64 -12.61 -0.62
CA PHE A 232 30.00 -12.69 -2.04
C PHE A 232 28.82 -12.34 -2.94
N PHE A 233 27.60 -12.74 -2.57
CA PHE A 233 26.37 -12.30 -3.24
C PHE A 233 26.22 -10.79 -3.25
N ASP A 234 26.52 -10.13 -2.12
CA ASP A 234 26.36 -8.69 -2.02
C ASP A 234 27.37 -7.97 -2.92
N ILE A 235 28.64 -8.36 -2.86
CA ILE A 235 29.72 -7.77 -3.67
C ILE A 235 29.47 -8.00 -5.16
N ALA A 236 29.06 -9.21 -5.57
CA ALA A 236 28.79 -9.53 -6.96
C ALA A 236 27.62 -8.72 -7.55
N ASN A 237 26.60 -8.43 -6.73
CA ASN A 237 25.41 -7.69 -7.14
C ASN A 237 25.47 -6.21 -6.71
N ASN A 238 26.67 -5.63 -6.60
CA ASN A 238 26.90 -4.22 -6.28
C ASN A 238 26.18 -3.71 -4.99
N ASN A 239 25.83 -4.60 -4.06
CA ASN A 239 25.22 -4.32 -2.75
C ASN A 239 26.29 -4.00 -1.70
N PHE A 240 27.26 -3.14 -2.04
CA PHE A 240 28.44 -2.98 -1.19
C PHE A 240 28.11 -2.41 0.20
N PRO A 241 28.79 -2.89 1.26
CA PRO A 241 28.65 -2.32 2.59
C PRO A 241 29.24 -0.91 2.67
N LEU A 242 28.88 -0.21 3.74
CA LEU A 242 29.43 1.10 4.07
C LEU A 242 30.84 0.94 4.67
N VAL A 243 31.87 1.30 3.91
CA VAL A 243 33.29 1.20 4.32
C VAL A 243 33.86 2.57 4.72
N ASP A 244 34.04 3.47 3.74
CA ASP A 244 34.75 4.75 3.94
C ASP A 244 33.89 5.85 4.55
N SER A 245 32.60 5.59 4.77
CA SER A 245 31.65 6.60 5.21
C SER A 245 30.87 6.12 6.42
N ILE A 246 30.22 7.05 7.11
CA ILE A 246 29.18 6.73 8.09
C ILE A 246 27.80 7.14 7.57
N PHE A 247 26.77 6.49 8.10
CA PHE A 247 25.38 6.72 7.71
C PHE A 247 24.49 6.84 8.95
N GLY A 248 23.64 7.86 8.95
CA GLY A 248 22.72 8.16 10.05
C GLY A 248 21.87 9.42 9.85
N GLY A 249 22.31 10.38 9.04
CA GLY A 249 21.57 11.59 8.64
C GLY A 249 21.28 12.58 9.77
N HIS A 250 21.41 12.19 11.03
CA HIS A 250 21.01 12.96 12.22
C HIS A 250 22.21 13.36 13.07
N THR A 251 23.16 14.06 12.45
CA THR A 251 24.43 14.54 13.04
C THR A 251 24.21 15.28 14.35
N TYR A 252 23.15 16.06 14.46
CA TYR A 252 22.95 16.93 15.62
C TYR A 252 22.81 16.15 16.93
N GLU A 253 22.13 15.00 16.89
CA GLU A 253 21.97 14.12 18.06
C GLU A 253 23.25 13.37 18.41
N ARG A 254 24.07 13.07 17.40
CA ARG A 254 25.38 12.46 17.63
C ARG A 254 26.36 13.46 18.25
N ALA A 255 26.39 14.68 17.73
CA ALA A 255 27.28 15.75 18.18
C ALA A 255 26.89 16.30 19.56
N ILE A 256 25.58 16.35 19.85
CA ILE A 256 25.04 16.90 21.10
C ILE A 256 24.01 15.93 21.69
N PRO A 257 24.42 14.77 22.23
CA PRO A 257 23.50 13.83 22.85
C PRO A 257 22.75 14.47 24.01
N ARG A 258 21.42 14.29 24.04
CA ARG A 258 20.57 14.87 25.08
C ARG A 258 21.01 14.42 26.46
N GLU A 259 21.38 13.15 26.59
CA GLU A 259 21.81 12.51 27.85
C GLU A 259 23.06 13.16 28.43
N THR A 260 23.87 13.84 27.59
CA THR A 260 25.11 14.49 28.01
C THR A 260 24.92 15.98 28.27
N TYR A 261 24.16 16.68 27.42
CA TYR A 261 24.12 18.15 27.42
C TYR A 261 22.85 18.76 28.01
N ALA A 262 21.77 18.00 28.21
CA ALA A 262 20.47 18.57 28.61
C ALA A 262 20.48 19.27 29.98
N GLU A 263 21.32 18.81 30.91
CA GLU A 263 21.39 19.36 32.27
C GLU A 263 22.31 20.59 32.35
N THR A 264 23.47 20.51 31.70
CA THR A 264 24.54 21.52 31.80
C THR A 264 24.41 22.63 30.75
N HIS A 265 23.81 22.32 29.59
CA HIS A 265 23.70 23.22 28.44
C HIS A 265 22.29 23.23 27.82
N PRO A 266 21.24 23.59 28.57
CA PRO A 266 19.88 23.65 28.05
C PRO A 266 19.74 24.63 26.87
N GLU A 267 20.61 25.64 26.77
CA GLU A 267 20.68 26.62 25.67
C GLU A 267 21.10 26.03 24.32
N TYR A 268 21.68 24.82 24.28
CA TYR A 268 22.00 24.11 23.03
C TYR A 268 20.73 23.62 22.33
N PHE A 269 19.65 23.45 23.08
CA PHE A 269 18.40 22.90 22.58
C PHE A 269 17.44 24.03 22.13
N ALA A 270 16.55 23.70 21.21
CA ALA A 270 15.59 24.64 20.64
C ALA A 270 14.68 25.23 21.74
N LEU A 271 14.35 26.52 21.61
CA LEU A 271 13.30 27.18 22.40
C LEU A 271 11.96 26.99 21.70
N ILE A 272 10.98 26.35 22.33
CA ILE A 272 9.65 26.11 21.75
C ILE A 272 8.61 26.34 22.84
N GLY A 273 7.64 27.21 22.59
CA GLY A 273 6.61 27.55 23.58
C GLY A 273 7.17 28.22 24.84
N GLY A 274 8.30 28.91 24.74
CA GLY A 274 8.98 29.52 25.88
C GLY A 274 9.91 28.58 26.66
N GLU A 275 9.95 27.29 26.33
CA GLU A 275 10.77 26.30 27.03
C GLU A 275 11.85 25.67 26.14
N ARG A 276 12.99 25.31 26.73
CA ARG A 276 14.07 24.62 26.01
C ARG A 276 13.73 23.13 25.89
N THR A 277 13.84 22.57 24.70
CA THR A 277 13.49 21.17 24.41
C THR A 277 14.49 20.14 24.97
N ALA A 278 15.43 20.56 25.81
CA ALA A 278 16.43 19.72 26.47
C ALA A 278 15.79 18.55 27.22
N LYS A 279 14.64 18.77 27.87
CA LYS A 279 13.90 17.77 28.65
C LYS A 279 12.57 17.33 28.03
N ALA A 280 12.28 17.78 26.80
CA ALA A 280 11.01 17.46 26.14
C ALA A 280 10.97 16.00 25.66
N ALA A 281 9.79 15.38 25.68
CA ALA A 281 9.57 14.06 25.09
C ALA A 281 9.80 14.07 23.56
N GLY A 282 10.22 12.93 23.01
CA GLY A 282 10.55 12.76 21.58
C GLY A 282 11.96 13.25 21.21
N ASN A 283 12.29 13.28 19.91
CA ASN A 283 13.62 13.65 19.43
C ASN A 283 14.02 15.08 19.81
N ALA A 284 15.28 15.25 20.19
CA ALA A 284 15.84 16.53 20.57
C ALA A 284 15.88 17.48 19.37
N GLN A 285 15.67 18.77 19.65
CA GLN A 285 15.74 19.85 18.66
C GLN A 285 16.77 20.87 19.14
N TYR A 286 17.46 21.54 18.22
CA TYR A 286 18.69 22.27 18.51
C TYR A 286 18.60 23.74 18.15
N CYS A 287 19.27 24.59 18.93
CA CYS A 287 19.35 26.04 18.69
C CYS A 287 20.52 26.36 17.77
N ILE A 288 20.31 26.30 16.45
CA ILE A 288 21.38 26.47 15.46
C ILE A 288 22.01 27.86 15.41
N SER A 289 21.40 28.88 16.02
CA SER A 289 22.02 30.21 16.15
C SER A 289 23.07 30.27 17.25
N ASN A 290 23.20 29.25 18.10
CA ASN A 290 24.19 29.21 19.16
C ASN A 290 25.57 28.83 18.56
N PRO A 291 26.61 29.67 18.67
CA PRO A 291 27.93 29.37 18.10
C PRO A 291 28.56 28.07 18.64
N ALA A 292 28.35 27.75 19.92
CA ALA A 292 28.87 26.51 20.51
C ALA A 292 28.21 25.26 19.91
N VAL A 293 26.92 25.34 19.55
CA VAL A 293 26.21 24.26 18.85
C VAL A 293 26.80 24.03 17.46
N GLN A 294 27.04 25.09 16.69
CA GLN A 294 27.68 24.97 15.37
C GLN A 294 29.11 24.43 15.47
N GLU A 295 29.84 24.79 16.52
CA GLU A 295 31.18 24.28 16.78
C GLU A 295 31.18 22.78 17.11
N LEU A 296 30.27 22.32 17.97
CA LEU A 296 30.12 20.89 18.27
C LEU A 296 29.72 20.07 17.04
N PHE A 297 28.88 20.61 16.16
CA PHE A 297 28.59 19.97 14.87
C PHE A 297 29.84 19.84 14.02
N PHE A 298 30.65 20.90 13.91
CA PHE A 298 31.91 20.84 13.17
C PHE A 298 32.90 19.84 13.76
N GLN A 299 33.05 19.81 15.09
CA GLN A 299 33.94 18.88 15.79
C GLN A 299 33.54 17.43 15.55
N ASP A 300 32.25 17.09 15.64
CA ASP A 300 31.78 15.73 15.34
C ASP A 300 32.14 15.28 13.91
N LEU A 301 32.02 16.18 12.93
CA LEU A 301 32.41 15.90 11.53
C LEU A 301 33.92 15.64 11.41
N VAL A 302 34.76 16.49 12.00
CA VAL A 302 36.22 16.36 11.94
C VAL A 302 36.71 15.15 12.74
N ASP A 303 36.19 14.91 13.93
CA ASP A 303 36.54 13.76 14.77
C ASP A 303 36.19 12.44 14.08
N THR A 304 35.09 12.40 13.35
CA THR A 304 34.73 11.23 12.54
C THR A 304 35.74 11.02 11.41
N ILE A 305 36.18 12.08 10.73
CA ILE A 305 37.21 12.00 9.69
C ILE A 305 38.55 11.55 10.28
N ASP A 306 38.95 12.11 11.42
CA ASP A 306 40.23 11.81 12.09
C ASP A 306 40.30 10.37 12.62
N ARG A 307 39.14 9.72 12.81
CA ARG A 307 39.07 8.28 13.08
C ARG A 307 39.36 7.42 11.86
N GLY A 308 39.44 7.99 10.66
CA GLY A 308 39.81 7.30 9.42
C GLY A 308 38.76 7.31 8.32
N PHE A 309 37.53 7.79 8.58
CA PHE A 309 36.47 7.84 7.56
C PHE A 309 36.75 8.93 6.52
N GLN A 310 36.51 8.61 5.25
CA GLN A 310 36.63 9.57 4.14
C GLN A 310 35.37 10.41 3.94
N GLY A 311 34.20 9.91 4.39
CA GLY A 311 32.91 10.60 4.26
C GLY A 311 32.13 10.67 5.57
N VAL A 312 31.48 11.80 5.82
CA VAL A 312 30.63 12.04 7.00
C VAL A 312 29.25 12.51 6.59
N ASP A 313 28.25 12.24 7.41
CA ASP A 313 26.87 12.68 7.21
C ASP A 313 26.58 13.98 7.99
N LEU A 314 25.80 14.86 7.38
CA LEU A 314 25.36 16.12 7.93
C LEU A 314 23.84 16.28 7.78
N GLY A 315 23.11 16.32 8.88
CA GLY A 315 21.67 16.59 8.84
C GLY A 315 20.99 16.75 10.21
N GLN A 316 19.79 17.32 10.14
CA GLN A 316 18.91 17.61 11.25
C GLN A 316 18.17 16.36 11.77
N PRO A 317 17.69 16.34 13.02
CA PRO A 317 16.93 15.22 13.58
C PRO A 317 15.55 15.06 12.94
N ASP A 318 15.01 13.84 13.02
CA ASP A 318 13.62 13.53 12.70
C ASP A 318 12.63 14.37 13.53
N GLY A 319 11.44 14.61 12.97
CA GLY A 319 10.40 15.37 13.66
C GLY A 319 10.79 16.83 13.91
N PHE A 320 11.57 17.43 13.00
CA PHE A 320 12.15 18.75 13.16
C PHE A 320 11.12 19.81 13.58
N ARG A 321 11.47 20.59 14.61
CA ARG A 321 10.68 21.73 15.07
C ARG A 321 11.58 22.97 15.18
N PRO A 322 11.16 24.11 14.61
CA PRO A 322 11.97 25.31 14.55
C PRO A 322 12.19 25.93 15.94
N CYS A 323 13.42 26.39 16.21
CA CYS A 323 13.73 27.13 17.43
C CYS A 323 13.18 28.57 17.35
N GLN A 324 12.38 28.97 18.34
CA GLN A 324 11.65 30.23 18.40
C GLN A 324 12.45 31.36 19.08
N CYS A 325 13.76 31.20 19.31
CA CYS A 325 14.56 32.26 19.94
C CYS A 325 14.81 33.44 18.97
N ALA A 326 15.02 34.64 19.52
CA ALA A 326 15.24 35.86 18.75
C ALA A 326 16.45 35.78 17.81
N GLU A 327 17.50 35.06 18.22
CA GLU A 327 18.72 34.89 17.43
C GLU A 327 18.48 33.98 16.22
N CYS A 328 17.75 32.87 16.37
CA CYS A 328 17.34 32.02 15.24
C CYS A 328 16.45 32.77 14.25
N ALA A 329 15.57 33.65 14.74
CA ALA A 329 14.70 34.45 13.88
C ALA A 329 15.50 35.38 12.95
N LYS A 330 16.64 35.92 13.42
CA LYS A 330 17.53 36.81 12.66
C LYS A 330 18.63 36.08 11.89
N LEU A 331 18.85 34.79 12.17
CA LEU A 331 19.98 34.04 11.62
C LEU A 331 19.97 34.05 10.08
N TYR A 332 21.07 34.50 9.46
CA TYR A 332 21.29 34.61 8.01
C TYR A 332 20.28 35.47 7.23
N ASP A 333 19.52 36.33 7.91
CA ASP A 333 18.53 37.22 7.27
C ASP A 333 17.46 36.49 6.42
N THR A 334 17.20 35.20 6.68
CA THR A 334 16.22 34.39 5.91
C THR A 334 14.79 34.42 6.49
N GLY A 335 14.56 35.19 7.55
CA GLY A 335 13.26 35.21 8.26
C GLY A 335 12.86 33.82 8.77
N ASN A 336 11.66 33.35 8.43
CA ASN A 336 11.12 32.05 8.84
C ASN A 336 11.40 30.90 7.85
N ASP A 337 12.25 31.11 6.83
CA ASP A 337 12.64 30.06 5.90
C ASP A 337 13.68 29.14 6.53
N TRP A 338 13.22 28.10 7.23
CA TRP A 338 14.08 27.14 7.91
C TRP A 338 14.86 26.23 6.98
N GLY A 339 14.32 25.92 5.80
CA GLY A 339 15.06 25.17 4.77
C GLY A 339 16.32 25.95 4.37
N GLU A 340 16.16 27.25 4.13
CA GLU A 340 17.28 28.12 3.78
C GLU A 340 18.32 28.26 4.91
N LYS A 341 17.87 28.41 6.17
CA LYS A 341 18.79 28.48 7.32
C LYS A 341 19.64 27.23 7.45
N LEU A 342 19.02 26.06 7.26
CA LEU A 342 19.71 24.77 7.36
C LEU A 342 20.70 24.61 6.21
N TRP A 343 20.33 24.97 4.98
CA TRP A 343 21.24 24.89 3.85
C TRP A 343 22.47 25.78 4.01
N ILE A 344 22.29 27.04 4.45
CA ILE A 344 23.41 27.95 4.70
C ILE A 344 24.31 27.40 5.81
N LEU A 345 23.74 26.92 6.92
CA LEU A 345 24.51 26.31 8.00
C LEU A 345 25.31 25.09 7.51
N HIS A 346 24.66 24.16 6.81
CA HIS A 346 25.30 22.93 6.34
C HIS A 346 26.41 23.23 5.36
N ARG A 347 26.19 24.17 4.43
CA ARG A 347 27.24 24.67 3.52
C ARG A 347 28.42 25.25 4.29
N ASN A 348 28.19 26.13 5.26
CA ASN A 348 29.26 26.73 6.06
C ASN A 348 30.10 25.66 6.78
N LEU A 349 29.45 24.62 7.31
CA LEU A 349 30.15 23.50 7.95
C LEU A 349 30.98 22.70 6.94
N ALA A 350 30.46 22.44 5.73
CA ALA A 350 31.22 21.75 4.69
C ALA A 350 32.42 22.55 4.17
N GLU A 351 32.30 23.87 4.02
CA GLU A 351 33.43 24.75 3.66
C GLU A 351 34.53 24.70 4.75
N ARG A 352 34.12 24.67 6.02
CA ARG A 352 35.06 24.50 7.15
C ARG A 352 35.74 23.13 7.12
N VAL A 353 35.00 22.06 6.83
CA VAL A 353 35.56 20.71 6.70
C VAL A 353 36.53 20.64 5.51
N GLU A 354 36.19 21.21 4.35
CA GLU A 354 37.07 21.25 3.18
C GLU A 354 38.41 21.90 3.51
N LYS A 355 38.39 22.98 4.29
CA LYS A 355 39.61 23.66 4.76
C LYS A 355 40.40 22.85 5.79
N ALA A 356 39.71 22.21 6.73
CA ALA A 356 40.36 21.48 7.82
C ALA A 356 40.89 20.11 7.40
N ARG A 357 40.18 19.42 6.51
CA ARG A 357 40.46 18.07 6.02
C ARG A 357 40.21 17.99 4.50
N PRO A 358 41.13 18.55 3.68
CA PRO A 358 40.98 18.54 2.23
C PRO A 358 40.90 17.11 1.67
N GLY A 359 39.94 16.87 0.77
CA GLY A 359 39.71 15.57 0.14
C GLY A 359 38.66 14.68 0.81
N ASN A 360 38.25 14.99 2.04
CA ASN A 360 37.16 14.29 2.74
C ASN A 360 35.80 14.86 2.36
N GLN A 361 34.77 14.00 2.30
CA GLN A 361 33.42 14.32 1.83
C GLN A 361 32.43 14.59 2.97
N VAL A 362 31.48 15.50 2.73
CA VAL A 362 30.32 15.75 3.59
C VAL A 362 29.05 15.45 2.79
N THR A 363 28.28 14.47 3.27
CA THR A 363 26.98 14.10 2.70
C THR A 363 25.86 14.83 3.45
N MET A 364 25.28 15.84 2.83
CA MET A 364 24.20 16.64 3.41
C MET A 364 22.84 16.04 3.10
N MET A 365 21.96 15.97 4.11
CA MET A 365 20.64 15.39 3.95
C MET A 365 19.62 16.41 3.43
N SER A 366 19.01 16.10 2.27
CA SER A 366 17.84 16.79 1.73
C SER A 366 16.57 16.09 2.21
N TYR A 367 15.99 16.59 3.31
CA TYR A 367 14.93 15.90 4.05
C TYR A 367 13.96 16.87 4.74
N ILE A 368 12.66 16.61 4.57
CA ILE A 368 11.54 17.39 5.13
C ILE A 368 11.68 18.90 4.87
N GLN A 369 12.34 19.65 5.77
CA GLN A 369 12.57 21.09 5.66
C GLN A 369 13.56 21.46 4.55
N THR A 370 14.52 20.58 4.30
CA THR A 370 15.52 20.73 3.23
C THR A 370 15.15 19.93 1.98
N ALA A 371 13.88 19.52 1.81
CA ALA A 371 13.45 18.76 0.64
C ALA A 371 13.55 19.56 -0.67
N LEU A 372 13.46 20.89 -0.60
CA LEU A 372 13.73 21.78 -1.73
C LEU A 372 15.19 22.30 -1.67
N PRO A 373 15.86 22.47 -2.83
CA PRO A 373 17.19 23.06 -2.90
C PRO A 373 17.26 24.49 -2.31
N PRO A 374 18.47 24.97 -1.94
CA PRO A 374 18.67 26.32 -1.41
C PRO A 374 18.33 27.41 -2.43
N LYS A 375 17.79 28.54 -1.95
CA LYS A 375 17.42 29.69 -2.77
C LYS A 375 18.58 30.68 -2.95
N THR A 376 19.49 30.77 -1.98
CA THR A 376 20.55 31.79 -1.95
C THR A 376 21.84 31.38 -2.65
N PHE A 377 22.01 30.10 -2.98
CA PHE A 377 23.19 29.62 -3.70
C PHE A 377 22.86 28.41 -4.57
N LYS A 378 23.60 28.26 -5.68
CA LYS A 378 23.47 27.13 -6.61
C LYS A 378 24.68 26.18 -6.63
N THR A 379 25.81 26.63 -6.10
CA THR A 379 27.06 25.85 -6.08
C THR A 379 27.38 25.42 -4.67
N PHE A 380 27.57 24.12 -4.47
CA PHE A 380 28.04 23.54 -3.22
C PHE A 380 29.58 23.42 -3.19
N PRO A 381 30.18 23.36 -1.98
CA PRO A 381 31.61 23.08 -1.82
C PRO A 381 32.05 21.78 -2.49
N LYS A 382 33.33 21.66 -2.88
CA LYS A 382 33.83 20.53 -3.69
C LYS A 382 33.69 19.18 -2.99
N ASN A 383 33.68 19.20 -1.66
CA ASN A 383 33.52 18.01 -0.83
C ASN A 383 32.05 17.59 -0.61
N THR A 384 31.07 18.27 -1.21
CA THR A 384 29.67 18.07 -0.86
C THR A 384 28.97 17.06 -1.75
N ARG A 385 28.32 16.09 -1.11
CA ARG A 385 27.33 15.18 -1.67
C ARG A 385 25.95 15.49 -1.09
N ILE A 386 24.88 15.34 -1.88
CA ILE A 386 23.52 15.50 -1.37
C ILE A 386 22.81 14.14 -1.28
N LEU A 387 22.34 13.77 -0.09
CA LEU A 387 21.48 12.62 0.14
C LEU A 387 20.01 13.04 -0.08
N LEU A 388 19.41 12.58 -1.17
CA LEU A 388 17.97 12.75 -1.42
C LEU A 388 17.18 11.60 -0.78
N THR A 389 16.11 11.92 -0.07
CA THR A 389 15.13 10.92 0.41
C THR A 389 14.04 10.62 -0.62
N GLY A 390 14.29 11.02 -1.86
CA GLY A 390 13.41 10.90 -3.02
C GLY A 390 14.24 10.60 -4.26
N THR A 391 13.75 9.70 -5.12
CA THR A 391 14.47 9.28 -6.32
C THR A 391 13.60 9.33 -7.57
N ASN A 392 12.41 9.92 -7.48
CA ASN A 392 11.57 10.13 -8.65
C ASN A 392 12.06 11.34 -9.45
N GLU A 393 11.62 11.44 -10.69
CA GLU A 393 11.95 12.56 -11.56
C GLU A 393 11.57 13.92 -10.93
N GLU A 394 10.43 13.98 -10.25
CA GLU A 394 9.96 15.18 -9.52
C GLU A 394 10.85 15.57 -8.32
N ASP A 395 11.54 14.59 -7.70
CA ASP A 395 12.47 14.83 -6.59
C ASP A 395 13.82 15.35 -7.11
N ILE A 396 14.24 14.87 -8.28
CA ILE A 396 15.56 15.13 -8.87
C ILE A 396 15.53 16.41 -9.72
N ALA A 397 14.44 16.68 -10.44
CA ALA A 397 14.33 17.81 -11.36
C ALA A 397 14.69 19.17 -10.73
N PRO A 398 14.30 19.49 -9.48
CA PRO A 398 14.70 20.75 -8.82
C PRO A 398 16.21 20.95 -8.69
N TRP A 399 17.00 19.87 -8.70
CA TRP A 399 18.45 19.89 -8.49
C TRP A 399 19.27 20.09 -9.77
N ARG A 400 18.65 20.06 -10.96
CA ARG A 400 19.36 20.12 -12.25
C ARG A 400 20.19 21.38 -12.47
N ASP A 401 19.73 22.49 -11.89
CA ASP A 401 20.40 23.79 -12.00
C ASP A 401 21.45 24.02 -10.88
N TYR A 402 21.77 22.98 -10.10
CA TYR A 402 22.69 23.07 -8.95
C TYR A 402 23.96 22.27 -9.23
N GLU A 403 25.10 22.85 -8.84
CA GLU A 403 26.39 22.18 -8.89
C GLU A 403 26.63 21.44 -7.57
N VAL A 404 26.56 20.11 -7.61
CA VAL A 404 26.86 19.21 -6.50
C VAL A 404 28.08 18.35 -6.86
N PRO A 405 29.31 18.79 -6.53
CA PRO A 405 30.52 18.20 -7.11
C PRO A 405 30.76 16.73 -6.76
N ALA A 406 30.38 16.27 -5.56
CA ALA A 406 30.52 14.86 -5.16
C ALA A 406 29.30 13.98 -5.50
N GLY A 407 28.36 14.52 -6.29
CA GLY A 407 27.17 13.82 -6.76
C GLY A 407 26.07 13.65 -5.72
N PHE A 408 25.24 12.63 -5.89
CA PHE A 408 24.09 12.36 -5.03
C PHE A 408 24.18 11.01 -4.32
N SER A 409 23.52 10.91 -3.17
CA SER A 409 23.14 9.65 -2.51
C SER A 409 21.63 9.56 -2.46
N SER A 410 21.09 8.34 -2.33
CA SER A 410 19.65 8.16 -2.09
C SER A 410 19.35 7.42 -0.80
N TYR A 411 18.31 7.85 -0.07
CA TYR A 411 17.55 6.99 0.83
C TYR A 411 16.35 6.42 0.06
N LEU A 412 16.35 5.11 -0.16
CA LEU A 412 15.50 4.44 -1.13
C LEU A 412 14.44 3.59 -0.42
N TYR A 413 13.16 3.89 -0.66
CA TYR A 413 12.01 3.33 0.07
C TYR A 413 11.33 2.12 -0.61
N ASN A 414 12.08 1.36 -1.42
CA ASN A 414 11.49 0.34 -2.28
C ASN A 414 10.81 -0.79 -1.50
N TRP A 415 11.38 -1.17 -0.36
CA TRP A 415 10.87 -2.23 0.54
C TRP A 415 10.35 -1.67 1.87
N CYS A 416 9.85 -0.44 1.80
CA CYS A 416 9.10 0.19 2.87
C CYS A 416 7.61 -0.09 2.64
N PRO A 417 6.93 -0.84 3.52
CA PRO A 417 5.53 -1.17 3.31
C PRO A 417 4.65 0.07 3.20
N ASN A 418 3.63 0.01 2.34
CA ASN A 418 2.49 0.93 2.34
C ASN A 418 1.23 0.09 2.17
N LEU A 419 0.53 -0.16 3.29
CA LEU A 419 -0.67 -0.99 3.41
C LEU A 419 -0.50 -2.47 3.04
N VAL A 420 0.50 -2.86 2.25
CA VAL A 420 0.96 -4.25 2.14
C VAL A 420 1.79 -4.64 3.35
N SER A 421 2.14 -5.92 3.46
CA SER A 421 3.05 -6.40 4.51
C SER A 421 4.49 -6.46 3.99
N ARG A 422 5.47 -6.27 4.87
CA ARG A 422 6.90 -6.52 4.57
C ARG A 422 7.22 -7.96 4.19
N TYR A 423 6.26 -8.88 4.31
CA TYR A 423 6.36 -10.28 3.90
C TYR A 423 5.58 -10.57 2.62
N THR A 424 5.16 -9.53 1.88
CA THR A 424 4.58 -9.64 0.53
C THR A 424 5.44 -8.87 -0.48
N PRO A 425 5.56 -9.34 -1.73
CA PRO A 425 6.35 -8.66 -2.77
C PRO A 425 5.92 -7.20 -3.00
N MET A 426 6.89 -6.30 -3.19
CA MET A 426 6.65 -4.86 -3.29
C MET A 426 7.15 -4.24 -4.59
N ARG A 427 8.19 -4.80 -5.21
CA ARG A 427 8.78 -4.26 -6.45
C ARG A 427 8.91 -5.30 -7.55
N THR A 428 9.03 -4.81 -8.78
CA THR A 428 9.24 -5.64 -9.97
C THR A 428 10.61 -5.38 -10.60
N PRO A 429 11.14 -6.32 -11.41
CA PRO A 429 12.38 -6.09 -12.17
C PRO A 429 12.31 -4.85 -13.08
N LEU A 430 11.15 -4.56 -13.67
CA LEU A 430 10.97 -3.40 -14.56
C LEU A 430 11.07 -2.07 -13.80
N TYR A 431 10.47 -1.98 -12.61
CA TYR A 431 10.60 -0.80 -11.76
C TYR A 431 12.06 -0.49 -11.44
N VAL A 432 12.84 -1.50 -11.01
CA VAL A 432 14.24 -1.28 -10.64
C VAL A 432 15.14 -1.01 -11.85
N GLU A 433 14.83 -1.52 -13.04
CA GLU A 433 15.50 -1.10 -14.29
C GLU A 433 15.36 0.41 -14.51
N SER A 434 14.11 0.92 -14.49
CA SER A 434 13.86 2.35 -14.70
C SER A 434 14.52 3.22 -13.63
N GLN A 435 14.51 2.76 -12.38
CA GLN A 435 15.11 3.47 -11.24
C GLN A 435 16.64 3.50 -11.34
N THR A 436 17.30 2.36 -11.60
CA THR A 436 18.77 2.30 -11.72
C THR A 436 19.30 3.16 -12.87
N GLN A 437 18.61 3.15 -14.02
CA GLN A 437 18.93 4.05 -15.14
C GLN A 437 18.80 5.52 -14.74
N ARG A 438 17.71 5.89 -14.06
CA ARG A 438 17.48 7.26 -13.61
C ARG A 438 18.53 7.71 -12.58
N LEU A 439 18.86 6.86 -11.62
CA LEU A 439 19.89 7.15 -10.61
C LEU A 439 21.26 7.35 -11.27
N THR A 440 21.63 6.50 -12.23
CA THR A 440 22.91 6.60 -12.93
C THR A 440 23.01 7.89 -13.75
N ARG A 441 21.99 8.21 -14.55
CA ARG A 441 21.97 9.44 -15.38
C ARG A 441 22.01 10.73 -14.56
N ASN A 442 21.65 10.68 -13.27
CA ASN A 442 21.66 11.83 -12.37
C ASN A 442 22.81 11.77 -11.34
N HIS A 443 23.89 11.06 -11.65
CA HIS A 443 25.13 11.03 -10.85
C HIS A 443 24.94 10.60 -9.39
N PHE A 444 24.03 9.67 -9.12
CA PHE A 444 23.98 9.00 -7.82
C PHE A 444 25.19 8.06 -7.66
N ARG A 445 25.91 8.20 -6.56
CA ARG A 445 27.13 7.43 -6.24
C ARG A 445 26.93 6.44 -5.11
N SER A 446 25.84 6.55 -4.35
CA SER A 446 25.54 5.59 -3.30
C SER A 446 24.07 5.53 -2.91
N ILE A 447 23.69 4.37 -2.35
CA ILE A 447 22.31 4.04 -2.04
C ILE A 447 22.25 3.49 -0.62
N TYR A 448 21.37 4.07 0.19
CA TYR A 448 20.89 3.48 1.42
C TYR A 448 19.45 3.01 1.22
N ARG A 449 19.17 1.74 1.49
CA ARG A 449 17.82 1.16 1.32
C ARG A 449 17.09 1.05 2.64
N ASP A 450 15.85 1.50 2.62
CA ASP A 450 14.87 1.21 3.65
C ASP A 450 14.30 -0.20 3.48
N GLY A 451 14.05 -0.85 4.61
CA GLY A 451 13.66 -2.25 4.65
C GLY A 451 14.85 -3.21 4.45
N ALA A 452 14.78 -4.36 5.13
CA ALA A 452 15.84 -5.36 5.18
C ALA A 452 15.91 -6.29 3.94
N GLY A 453 15.01 -6.12 2.96
CA GLY A 453 14.92 -6.93 1.75
C GLY A 453 15.04 -8.45 2.00
N ASN A 454 13.95 -9.10 2.44
CA ASN A 454 14.03 -10.46 3.00
C ASN A 454 13.22 -11.54 2.25
N LEU A 455 12.54 -11.19 1.16
CA LEU A 455 11.76 -12.14 0.36
C LEU A 455 12.58 -12.65 -0.83
N PHE A 456 13.68 -13.34 -0.56
CA PHE A 456 14.56 -13.79 -1.65
C PHE A 456 13.93 -14.88 -2.53
N GLY A 457 12.91 -15.59 -2.04
CA GLY A 457 12.10 -16.50 -2.84
C GLY A 457 11.23 -15.76 -3.86
N LEU A 458 10.44 -14.78 -3.44
CA LEU A 458 9.48 -14.08 -4.31
C LEU A 458 10.05 -12.85 -5.01
N GLU A 459 11.05 -12.19 -4.44
CA GLU A 459 11.71 -10.98 -4.96
C GLU A 459 13.20 -11.19 -5.29
N GLY A 460 13.73 -12.42 -5.21
CA GLY A 460 15.10 -12.75 -5.63
C GLY A 460 15.48 -12.16 -7.00
N PRO A 461 14.66 -12.32 -8.06
CA PRO A 461 14.90 -11.71 -9.35
C PRO A 461 15.00 -10.17 -9.32
N VAL A 462 14.28 -9.50 -8.41
CA VAL A 462 14.31 -8.04 -8.26
C VAL A 462 15.64 -7.57 -7.69
N TYR A 463 16.13 -8.22 -6.63
CA TYR A 463 17.45 -7.92 -6.04
C TYR A 463 18.59 -8.20 -7.02
N TYR A 464 18.50 -9.33 -7.73
CA TYR A 464 19.45 -9.70 -8.77
C TYR A 464 19.47 -8.66 -9.90
N THR A 465 18.29 -8.29 -10.40
CA THR A 465 18.15 -7.29 -11.47
C THR A 465 18.72 -5.95 -11.03
N MET A 466 18.30 -5.40 -9.89
CA MET A 466 18.80 -4.11 -9.40
C MET A 466 20.32 -4.10 -9.27
N GLY A 467 20.90 -5.15 -8.68
CA GLY A 467 22.35 -5.24 -8.49
C GLY A 467 23.13 -5.33 -9.81
N ARG A 468 22.65 -6.16 -10.75
CA ARG A 468 23.26 -6.35 -12.07
C ARG A 468 23.13 -5.12 -12.96
N MET A 469 22.02 -4.38 -12.87
CA MET A 469 21.82 -3.15 -13.63
C MET A 469 22.94 -2.12 -13.38
N PHE A 470 23.59 -2.10 -12.19
CA PHE A 470 24.72 -1.21 -11.93
C PHE A 470 26.05 -1.64 -12.57
N ASP A 471 26.13 -2.83 -13.17
CA ASP A 471 27.29 -3.20 -13.99
C ASP A 471 27.29 -2.48 -15.34
N ASP A 472 26.11 -2.34 -15.95
CA ASP A 472 25.90 -1.67 -17.24
C ASP A 472 24.43 -1.21 -17.38
N PRO A 473 24.05 -0.06 -16.81
CA PRO A 473 22.67 0.39 -16.75
C PRO A 473 22.12 0.82 -18.10
N GLU A 474 22.97 1.05 -19.11
CA GLU A 474 22.56 1.47 -20.44
C GLU A 474 22.13 0.28 -21.30
N ASN A 475 22.83 -0.85 -21.20
CA ASN A 475 22.60 -2.00 -22.09
C ASN A 475 21.86 -3.17 -21.45
N LEU A 476 21.92 -3.31 -20.12
CA LEU A 476 21.19 -4.37 -19.42
C LEU A 476 19.68 -4.09 -19.38
N GLN A 477 18.89 -5.16 -19.43
CA GLN A 477 17.43 -5.12 -19.39
C GLN A 477 16.92 -6.14 -18.39
N ALA A 478 15.92 -5.75 -17.60
CA ALA A 478 15.26 -6.59 -16.61
C ALA A 478 14.76 -7.90 -17.19
N LYS A 479 14.20 -7.89 -18.40
CA LYS A 479 13.75 -9.12 -19.07
C LYS A 479 14.88 -10.13 -19.28
N VAL A 480 16.08 -9.67 -19.63
CA VAL A 480 17.25 -10.53 -19.85
C VAL A 480 17.76 -11.05 -18.51
N LEU A 481 17.85 -10.19 -17.51
CA LEU A 481 18.32 -10.54 -16.17
C LEU A 481 17.36 -11.49 -15.44
N LEU A 482 16.05 -11.38 -15.65
CA LEU A 482 15.05 -12.33 -15.15
C LEU A 482 15.24 -13.72 -15.77
N HIS A 483 15.42 -13.79 -17.10
CA HIS A 483 15.74 -15.04 -17.79
C HIS A 483 17.05 -15.66 -17.32
N GLU A 484 18.09 -14.84 -17.15
CA GLU A 484 19.38 -15.26 -16.64
C GLU A 484 19.26 -15.82 -15.21
N PHE A 485 18.56 -15.11 -14.32
CA PHE A 485 18.28 -15.57 -12.95
C PHE A 485 17.53 -16.89 -12.95
N CYS A 486 16.40 -16.99 -13.68
CA CYS A 486 15.60 -18.20 -13.68
C CYS A 486 16.35 -19.40 -14.29
N GLY A 487 17.10 -19.18 -15.38
CA GLY A 487 17.92 -20.20 -16.02
C GLY A 487 18.98 -20.76 -15.07
N ALA A 488 19.68 -19.88 -14.35
CA ALA A 488 20.72 -20.30 -13.39
C ALA A 488 20.14 -20.86 -12.09
N ALA A 489 19.09 -20.24 -11.54
CA ALA A 489 18.51 -20.64 -10.26
C ALA A 489 17.77 -21.97 -10.34
N PHE A 490 17.06 -22.22 -11.45
CA PHE A 490 16.09 -23.31 -11.55
C PHE A 490 16.40 -24.34 -12.65
N GLY A 491 17.38 -24.09 -13.53
CA GLY A 491 17.81 -25.05 -14.55
C GLY A 491 16.65 -25.53 -15.42
N LYS A 492 16.38 -26.84 -15.43
CA LYS A 492 15.24 -27.41 -16.18
C LYS A 492 13.87 -26.86 -15.74
N ALA A 493 13.75 -26.44 -14.48
CA ALA A 493 12.54 -25.84 -13.94
C ALA A 493 12.40 -24.34 -14.26
N ALA A 494 13.28 -23.74 -15.07
CA ALA A 494 13.24 -22.32 -15.39
C ALA A 494 11.96 -21.89 -16.11
N SER A 495 11.43 -22.71 -17.03
CA SER A 495 10.22 -22.34 -17.80
C SER A 495 8.98 -22.10 -16.92
N PRO A 496 8.55 -23.02 -16.05
CA PRO A 496 7.44 -22.74 -15.14
C PRO A 496 7.76 -21.62 -14.14
N MET A 497 9.03 -21.46 -13.73
CA MET A 497 9.41 -20.35 -12.86
C MET A 497 9.35 -18.99 -13.54
N LEU A 498 9.64 -18.89 -14.84
CA LEU A 498 9.45 -17.67 -15.61
C LEU A 498 7.98 -17.27 -15.68
N GLU A 499 7.09 -18.25 -15.89
CA GLU A 499 5.64 -18.02 -15.84
C GLU A 499 5.18 -17.61 -14.43
N PHE A 500 5.70 -18.26 -13.38
CA PHE A 500 5.43 -17.91 -11.99
C PHE A 500 5.77 -16.44 -11.70
N TYR A 501 7.01 -16.02 -11.97
CA TYR A 501 7.44 -14.64 -11.72
C TYR A 501 6.76 -13.64 -12.65
N GLY A 502 6.54 -14.00 -13.92
CA GLY A 502 5.82 -13.15 -14.87
C GLY A 502 4.41 -12.82 -14.38
N GLN A 503 3.68 -13.81 -13.87
CA GLN A 503 2.33 -13.61 -13.33
C GLN A 503 2.34 -12.87 -11.99
N LEU A 504 3.27 -13.21 -11.10
CA LEU A 504 3.43 -12.53 -9.81
C LEU A 504 3.71 -11.05 -10.00
N TYR A 505 4.72 -10.71 -10.82
CA TYR A 505 5.12 -9.33 -11.06
C TYR A 505 4.07 -8.55 -11.84
N HIS A 506 3.38 -9.18 -12.80
CA HIS A 506 2.22 -8.56 -13.43
C HIS A 506 1.13 -8.19 -12.42
N GLY A 507 0.82 -9.10 -11.48
CA GLY A 507 -0.19 -8.88 -10.45
C GLY A 507 0.13 -7.73 -9.49
N ILE A 508 1.42 -7.47 -9.24
CA ILE A 508 1.86 -6.38 -8.34
C ILE A 508 2.37 -5.13 -9.06
N GLU A 509 2.38 -5.08 -10.39
CA GLU A 509 2.98 -3.98 -11.16
C GLU A 509 2.32 -2.63 -10.83
N LEU A 510 0.98 -2.60 -10.73
CA LEU A 510 0.25 -1.39 -10.32
C LEU A 510 0.68 -0.91 -8.93
N TYR A 511 0.92 -1.85 -8.01
CA TYR A 511 1.45 -1.50 -6.70
C TYR A 511 2.85 -0.91 -6.80
N SER A 512 3.76 -1.62 -7.48
CA SER A 512 5.16 -1.25 -7.64
C SER A 512 5.33 0.14 -8.28
N GLU A 513 4.53 0.48 -9.29
CA GLU A 513 4.67 1.75 -10.03
C GLU A 513 3.88 2.92 -9.41
N TYR A 514 2.70 2.64 -8.83
CA TYR A 514 1.76 3.72 -8.50
C TYR A 514 1.39 3.81 -7.01
N LEU A 515 1.27 2.66 -6.31
CA LEU A 515 0.70 2.60 -4.96
C LEU A 515 1.74 2.43 -3.85
N ALA A 516 2.94 1.95 -4.15
CA ALA A 516 3.99 1.69 -3.17
C ALA A 516 4.51 2.99 -2.52
N THR A 517 5.25 2.86 -1.43
CA THR A 517 5.89 3.99 -0.75
C THR A 517 6.71 4.84 -1.73
N ARG A 518 6.56 6.17 -1.64
CA ARG A 518 7.16 7.16 -2.55
C ARG A 518 6.75 7.02 -4.02
N SER A 519 5.61 6.39 -4.30
CA SER A 519 4.95 6.42 -5.62
C SER A 519 3.79 7.44 -5.62
N PRO A 520 3.23 7.83 -6.77
CA PRO A 520 2.27 8.95 -6.86
C PRO A 520 1.05 8.87 -5.91
N ALA A 521 0.53 7.67 -5.62
CA ALA A 521 -0.62 7.50 -4.74
C ALA A 521 -0.28 7.41 -3.23
N TRP A 522 1.00 7.49 -2.86
CA TRP A 522 1.46 7.34 -1.47
C TRP A 522 1.08 8.54 -0.58
N THR A 523 1.10 9.75 -1.15
CA THR A 523 0.89 11.00 -0.42
C THR A 523 -0.58 11.26 -0.12
N TYR A 524 -0.85 12.20 0.79
CA TYR A 524 -2.18 12.73 0.96
C TYR A 524 -2.52 13.65 -0.21
N HIS A 525 -3.73 13.52 -0.70
CA HIS A 525 -4.28 14.31 -1.78
C HIS A 525 -5.46 15.13 -1.27
N ASN A 526 -5.72 16.26 -1.93
CA ASN A 526 -6.96 17.00 -1.75
C ASN A 526 -8.04 16.36 -2.63
N ILE A 527 -8.86 15.49 -2.05
CA ILE A 527 -9.95 14.79 -2.72
C ILE A 527 -11.24 15.49 -2.27
N TYR A 528 -11.83 16.29 -3.16
CA TYR A 528 -13.05 17.06 -2.91
C TYR A 528 -12.98 17.96 -1.66
N GLY A 529 -11.87 18.68 -1.47
CA GLY A 529 -11.66 19.55 -0.31
C GLY A 529 -11.12 18.83 0.92
N GLN A 530 -10.93 17.49 0.87
CA GLN A 530 -10.51 16.69 2.02
C GLN A 530 -9.11 16.14 1.84
N ARG A 531 -8.27 16.26 2.87
CA ARG A 531 -6.94 15.65 2.90
C ARG A 531 -7.04 14.14 3.17
N ARG A 532 -6.99 13.32 2.12
CA ARG A 532 -7.14 11.85 2.19
C ARG A 532 -6.06 11.14 1.39
N LYS A 533 -5.71 9.90 1.78
CA LYS A 533 -4.95 8.99 0.90
C LYS A 533 -5.90 8.31 -0.07
N HIS A 534 -5.39 7.91 -1.24
CA HIS A 534 -6.16 7.09 -2.20
C HIS A 534 -6.45 5.68 -1.68
N LEU A 535 -5.63 5.18 -0.76
CA LEU A 535 -5.77 3.88 -0.14
C LEU A 535 -5.71 4.03 1.39
N SER A 536 -6.60 3.31 2.08
CA SER A 536 -6.63 3.27 3.55
C SER A 536 -6.88 1.88 4.12
N ASP A 537 -7.33 0.91 3.31
CA ASP A 537 -7.68 -0.43 3.74
C ASP A 537 -6.63 -1.45 3.24
N PRO A 538 -5.86 -2.09 4.14
CA PRO A 538 -4.87 -3.09 3.76
C PRO A 538 -5.50 -4.40 3.21
N PHE A 539 -6.69 -4.79 3.67
CA PHE A 539 -7.36 -6.02 3.21
C PHE A 539 -7.91 -5.83 1.80
N GLN A 540 -8.51 -4.67 1.53
CA GLN A 540 -8.95 -4.34 0.16
C GLN A 540 -7.76 -4.39 -0.81
N LEU A 541 -6.62 -3.81 -0.43
CA LEU A 541 -5.41 -3.82 -1.26
C LEU A 541 -4.85 -5.23 -1.48
N LEU A 542 -4.67 -6.02 -0.42
CA LEU A 542 -4.17 -7.39 -0.55
C LEU A 542 -5.12 -8.28 -1.37
N GLY A 543 -6.43 -8.13 -1.19
CA GLY A 543 -7.42 -8.85 -1.97
C GLY A 543 -7.39 -8.51 -3.46
N PHE A 544 -7.10 -7.24 -3.78
CA PHE A 544 -6.90 -6.77 -5.15
C PHE A 544 -5.61 -7.30 -5.79
N LEU A 545 -4.49 -7.26 -5.07
CA LEU A 545 -3.18 -7.69 -5.60
C LEU A 545 -3.05 -9.21 -5.74
N TYR A 546 -3.72 -9.97 -4.87
CA TYR A 546 -3.59 -11.43 -4.81
C TYR A 546 -4.95 -12.13 -4.95
N PRO A 547 -5.64 -12.00 -6.10
CA PRO A 547 -6.93 -12.66 -6.32
C PRO A 547 -6.78 -14.18 -6.37
N PRO A 548 -7.83 -14.96 -6.05
CA PRO A 548 -7.75 -16.42 -5.99
C PRO A 548 -7.28 -17.07 -7.31
N GLY A 549 -7.66 -16.50 -8.46
CA GLY A 549 -7.24 -16.98 -9.78
C GLY A 549 -5.72 -16.86 -10.00
N LEU A 550 -5.11 -15.75 -9.57
CA LEU A 550 -3.65 -15.58 -9.64
C LEU A 550 -2.96 -16.60 -8.73
N LEU A 551 -3.39 -16.72 -7.46
CA LEU A 551 -2.79 -17.64 -6.50
C LEU A 551 -2.85 -19.10 -6.98
N ALA A 552 -3.98 -19.53 -7.56
CA ALA A 552 -4.10 -20.88 -8.12
C ALA A 552 -3.17 -21.10 -9.33
N SER A 553 -2.97 -20.08 -10.16
CA SER A 553 -2.03 -20.15 -11.29
C SER A 553 -0.57 -20.23 -10.82
N LEU A 554 -0.19 -19.41 -9.83
CA LEU A 554 1.13 -19.45 -9.21
C LEU A 554 1.42 -20.81 -8.56
N GLU A 555 0.46 -21.37 -7.80
CA GLU A 555 0.56 -22.71 -7.22
C GLU A 555 0.84 -23.77 -8.29
N LYS A 556 0.11 -23.72 -9.41
CA LYS A 556 0.30 -24.65 -10.53
C LYS A 556 1.70 -24.55 -11.12
N GLN A 557 2.21 -23.34 -11.36
CA GLN A 557 3.55 -23.15 -11.92
C GLN A 557 4.63 -23.64 -10.96
N LEU A 558 4.52 -23.29 -9.67
CA LEU A 558 5.48 -23.71 -8.66
C LEU A 558 5.48 -25.24 -8.49
N GLY A 559 4.31 -25.88 -8.43
CA GLY A 559 4.19 -27.34 -8.37
C GLY A 559 4.81 -28.05 -9.58
N GLN A 560 4.68 -27.47 -10.78
CA GLN A 560 5.35 -27.99 -11.98
C GLN A 560 6.88 -27.84 -11.89
N ALA A 561 7.36 -26.69 -11.40
CA ALA A 561 8.80 -26.47 -11.19
C ALA A 561 9.39 -27.49 -10.20
N GLU A 562 8.69 -27.76 -9.10
CA GLU A 562 9.08 -28.73 -8.07
C GLU A 562 9.17 -30.17 -8.64
N GLN A 563 8.25 -30.54 -9.53
CA GLN A 563 8.29 -31.85 -10.21
C GLN A 563 9.44 -31.99 -11.21
N ILE A 564 9.84 -30.89 -11.86
CA ILE A 564 10.91 -30.88 -12.87
C ILE A 564 12.31 -30.81 -12.23
N ALA A 565 12.41 -30.28 -11.01
CA ALA A 565 13.66 -30.04 -10.31
C ALA A 565 14.56 -31.30 -10.20
N ASP A 566 15.72 -31.26 -10.86
CA ASP A 566 16.60 -32.42 -11.01
C ASP A 566 17.85 -32.37 -10.12
N THR A 567 18.27 -31.18 -9.67
CA THR A 567 19.41 -31.01 -8.75
C THR A 567 18.98 -30.61 -7.34
N GLU A 568 19.84 -30.91 -6.37
CA GLU A 568 19.59 -30.55 -4.96
C GLU A 568 19.56 -29.03 -4.74
N LYS A 569 20.44 -28.27 -5.38
CA LYS A 569 20.44 -26.79 -5.30
C LYS A 569 19.13 -26.20 -5.81
N VAL A 570 18.59 -26.72 -6.90
CA VAL A 570 17.30 -26.25 -7.46
C VAL A 570 16.16 -26.53 -6.47
N ARG A 571 16.10 -27.73 -5.87
CA ARG A 571 15.09 -28.06 -4.85
C ARG A 571 15.19 -27.15 -3.62
N GLN A 572 16.40 -26.87 -3.16
CA GLN A 572 16.63 -25.98 -2.00
C GLN A 572 16.20 -24.53 -2.27
N ARG A 573 16.38 -24.02 -3.50
CA ARG A 573 15.89 -22.69 -3.91
C ARG A 573 14.37 -22.67 -4.05
N LEU A 574 13.78 -23.69 -4.68
CA LEU A 574 12.33 -23.82 -4.79
C LEU A 574 11.66 -23.93 -3.41
N ALA A 575 12.28 -24.61 -2.45
CA ALA A 575 11.78 -24.67 -1.08
C ALA A 575 11.69 -23.30 -0.39
N VAL A 576 12.57 -22.35 -0.75
CA VAL A 576 12.48 -20.95 -0.27
C VAL A 576 11.29 -20.25 -0.93
N VAL A 577 11.14 -20.37 -2.25
CA VAL A 577 9.98 -19.83 -3.00
C VAL A 577 8.67 -20.37 -2.42
N ARG A 578 8.57 -21.69 -2.24
CA ARG A 578 7.43 -22.40 -1.66
C ARG A 578 7.07 -21.86 -0.29
N ARG A 579 8.06 -21.76 0.61
CA ARG A 579 7.82 -21.27 1.97
C ARG A 579 7.27 -19.84 2.00
N GLU A 580 7.83 -18.94 1.21
CA GLU A 580 7.35 -17.56 1.11
C GLU A 580 5.97 -17.48 0.44
N PHE A 581 5.74 -18.29 -0.60
CA PHE A 581 4.47 -18.36 -1.31
C PHE A 581 3.34 -18.93 -0.44
N ASP A 582 3.61 -19.97 0.34
CA ASP A 582 2.60 -20.56 1.25
C ASP A 582 2.17 -19.54 2.31
N TYR A 583 3.11 -18.72 2.83
CA TYR A 583 2.77 -17.60 3.72
C TYR A 583 1.88 -16.57 3.02
N LEU A 584 2.25 -16.14 1.81
CA LEU A 584 1.46 -15.19 1.01
C LEU A 584 0.04 -15.73 0.74
N GLN A 585 -0.06 -16.99 0.33
CA GLN A 585 -1.32 -17.66 0.03
C GLN A 585 -2.20 -17.76 1.28
N ALA A 586 -1.63 -18.14 2.43
CA ALA A 586 -2.36 -18.21 3.69
C ALA A 586 -2.84 -16.82 4.18
N LEU A 587 -2.02 -15.78 4.02
CA LEU A 587 -2.40 -14.40 4.31
C LEU A 587 -3.57 -13.94 3.43
N ALA A 588 -3.45 -14.11 2.10
CA ALA A 588 -4.49 -13.73 1.16
C ALA A 588 -5.79 -14.54 1.35
N ARG A 589 -5.70 -15.83 1.72
CA ARG A 589 -6.86 -16.67 2.04
C ARG A 589 -7.69 -16.09 3.19
N VAL A 590 -7.03 -15.61 4.25
CA VAL A 590 -7.74 -14.96 5.37
C VAL A 590 -8.41 -13.67 4.91
N VAL A 591 -7.75 -12.85 4.09
CA VAL A 591 -8.33 -11.62 3.52
C VAL A 591 -9.60 -11.91 2.71
N HIS A 592 -9.56 -12.89 1.79
CA HIS A 592 -10.71 -13.24 0.98
C HIS A 592 -11.86 -13.84 1.78
N LEU A 593 -11.57 -14.69 2.78
CA LEU A 593 -12.60 -15.24 3.67
C LEU A 593 -13.19 -14.19 4.61
N HIS A 594 -12.41 -13.15 4.95
CA HIS A 594 -12.92 -12.00 5.69
C HIS A 594 -13.93 -11.21 4.85
N HIS A 595 -13.61 -10.91 3.59
CA HIS A 595 -14.57 -10.29 2.67
C HIS A 595 -15.82 -11.15 2.48
N ALA A 596 -15.67 -12.48 2.35
CA ALA A 596 -16.81 -13.39 2.25
C ALA A 596 -17.71 -13.35 3.50
N TYR A 597 -17.12 -13.33 4.69
CA TYR A 597 -17.84 -13.17 5.95
C TYR A 597 -18.54 -11.81 6.06
N GLN A 598 -17.93 -10.72 5.59
CA GLN A 598 -18.58 -9.40 5.57
C GLN A 598 -19.80 -9.37 4.63
N ILE A 599 -19.73 -10.08 3.50
CA ILE A 599 -20.86 -10.17 2.55
C ILE A 599 -22.01 -10.99 3.14
N GLN A 600 -21.70 -12.08 3.84
CA GLN A 600 -22.70 -12.99 4.41
C GLN A 600 -22.28 -13.39 5.83
N PRO A 601 -22.59 -12.58 6.87
CA PRO A 601 -22.09 -12.80 8.23
C PRO A 601 -22.87 -13.89 8.97
N ASP A 602 -22.74 -15.13 8.50
CA ASP A 602 -23.30 -16.32 9.12
C ASP A 602 -22.24 -17.17 9.84
N ARG A 603 -22.67 -18.23 10.55
CA ARG A 603 -21.74 -19.10 11.26
C ARG A 603 -20.79 -19.85 10.32
N VAL A 604 -21.25 -20.23 9.13
CA VAL A 604 -20.47 -21.05 8.19
C VAL A 604 -19.31 -20.24 7.61
N SER A 605 -19.59 -19.03 7.15
CA SER A 605 -18.58 -18.09 6.64
C SER A 605 -17.60 -17.65 7.72
N ARG A 606 -18.08 -17.36 8.94
CA ARG A 606 -17.24 -17.08 10.10
C ARG A 606 -16.30 -18.25 10.40
N ASP A 607 -16.85 -19.46 10.56
CA ASP A 607 -16.04 -20.61 10.98
C ASP A 607 -14.98 -20.95 9.93
N ARG A 608 -15.29 -20.83 8.62
CA ARG A 608 -14.29 -20.94 7.54
C ARG A 608 -13.16 -19.91 7.65
N LEU A 609 -13.49 -18.66 7.97
CA LEU A 609 -12.50 -17.60 8.19
C LEU A 609 -11.62 -17.92 9.42
N LEU A 610 -12.22 -18.35 10.53
CA LEU A 610 -11.51 -18.69 11.75
C LEU A 610 -10.58 -19.89 11.55
N ASP A 611 -11.04 -20.91 10.82
CA ASP A 611 -10.20 -22.06 10.43
C ASP A 611 -9.01 -21.61 9.58
N ALA A 612 -9.20 -20.68 8.63
CA ALA A 612 -8.09 -20.15 7.84
C ALA A 612 -7.10 -19.31 8.65
N ILE A 613 -7.57 -18.60 9.69
CA ILE A 613 -6.69 -17.89 10.64
C ILE A 613 -5.87 -18.90 11.45
N ASP A 614 -6.49 -19.97 11.93
CA ASP A 614 -5.81 -21.03 12.68
C ASP A 614 -4.79 -21.77 11.80
N ASP A 615 -5.15 -22.14 10.57
CA ASP A 615 -4.25 -22.74 9.56
C ASP A 615 -3.02 -21.86 9.32
N ARG A 616 -3.24 -20.55 9.08
CA ARG A 616 -2.14 -19.58 8.87
C ARG A 616 -1.25 -19.49 10.11
N ASN A 617 -1.83 -19.44 11.30
CA ASN A 617 -1.07 -19.35 12.55
C ASN A 617 -0.25 -20.61 12.83
N ALA A 618 -0.78 -21.79 12.50
CA ALA A 618 -0.07 -23.05 12.57
C ALA A 618 1.10 -23.09 11.56
N LEU A 619 0.89 -22.62 10.33
CA LEU A 619 1.95 -22.46 9.34
C LEU A 619 3.06 -21.54 9.85
N VAL A 620 2.71 -20.38 10.42
CA VAL A 620 3.69 -19.45 10.99
C VAL A 620 4.47 -20.08 12.13
N GLU A 621 3.81 -20.76 13.07
CA GLU A 621 4.47 -21.40 14.21
C GLU A 621 5.44 -22.50 13.76
N ALA A 622 5.09 -23.25 12.71
CA ALA A 622 5.94 -24.29 12.15
C ALA A 622 7.27 -23.76 11.60
N LEU A 623 7.37 -22.48 11.26
CA LEU A 623 8.61 -21.83 10.79
C LEU A 623 9.63 -21.57 11.91
N PHE A 624 9.25 -21.71 13.18
CA PHE A 624 10.10 -21.44 14.33
C PHE A 624 10.36 -22.70 15.15
N SER A 625 11.49 -22.74 15.88
CA SER A 625 11.83 -23.84 16.80
C SER A 625 11.08 -23.76 18.15
N GLY A 626 9.87 -23.19 18.14
CA GLY A 626 9.01 -22.92 19.30
C GLY A 626 8.73 -21.43 19.52
N PRO A 627 7.88 -21.05 20.49
CA PRO A 627 7.36 -19.67 20.65
C PRO A 627 8.42 -18.61 20.94
N ARG A 628 9.56 -19.02 21.53
CA ARG A 628 10.74 -18.18 21.78
C ARG A 628 11.97 -18.65 20.99
N GLY A 629 11.79 -19.61 20.09
CA GLY A 629 12.85 -20.16 19.25
C GLY A 629 13.13 -19.26 18.04
N GLY A 630 14.35 -19.34 17.52
CA GLY A 630 14.70 -18.70 16.25
C GLY A 630 13.98 -19.34 15.07
N ALA A 631 13.95 -18.60 13.95
CA ALA A 631 13.50 -19.12 12.66
C ALA A 631 14.30 -20.37 12.26
N LYS A 632 13.61 -21.38 11.73
CA LYS A 632 14.23 -22.62 11.26
C LYS A 632 14.99 -22.37 9.96
N VAL A 633 16.24 -22.81 9.94
CA VAL A 633 17.08 -22.81 8.75
C VAL A 633 16.54 -23.85 7.77
N SER A 634 16.33 -23.45 6.51
CA SER A 634 15.99 -24.39 5.44
C SER A 634 17.20 -25.28 5.11
N ASP A 635 16.94 -26.50 4.67
CA ASP A 635 17.98 -27.44 4.25
C ASP A 635 18.90 -26.82 3.20
N GLY A 636 20.22 -27.02 3.36
CA GLY A 636 21.25 -26.47 2.46
C GLY A 636 21.65 -25.01 2.71
N TRP A 637 20.95 -24.27 3.56
CA TRP A 637 21.27 -22.89 3.89
C TRP A 637 22.04 -22.77 5.22
N THR A 638 22.85 -21.72 5.36
CA THR A 638 23.64 -21.45 6.58
C THR A 638 22.87 -20.61 7.61
N PHE A 639 21.76 -20.00 7.21
CA PHE A 639 20.87 -19.17 8.02
C PHE A 639 19.46 -19.13 7.38
N PRO A 640 18.40 -18.74 8.12
CA PRO A 640 17.06 -18.66 7.54
C PRO A 640 16.95 -17.44 6.60
N LEU A 641 16.55 -17.68 5.35
CA LEU A 641 16.15 -16.61 4.43
C LEU A 641 14.74 -16.10 4.74
N PHE A 642 13.85 -17.01 5.13
CA PHE A 642 12.51 -16.70 5.60
C PHE A 642 12.10 -17.66 6.73
N PRO A 643 11.55 -17.16 7.86
CA PRO A 643 11.30 -15.76 8.22
C PRO A 643 12.57 -14.90 8.37
N PRO A 644 12.47 -13.56 8.27
CA PRO A 644 13.62 -12.68 8.43
C PRO A 644 14.32 -12.83 9.78
N LEU A 645 15.65 -12.71 9.79
CA LEU A 645 16.43 -12.76 11.04
C LEU A 645 16.01 -11.67 12.03
N GLY A 646 15.83 -12.05 13.28
CA GLY A 646 15.37 -11.16 14.36
C GLY A 646 13.85 -11.04 14.48
N HIS A 647 13.09 -11.62 13.55
CA HIS A 647 11.64 -11.68 13.62
C HIS A 647 11.20 -12.97 14.34
N ASN A 648 10.05 -12.92 15.01
CA ASN A 648 9.41 -14.06 15.67
C ASN A 648 8.01 -14.32 15.07
N ALA A 649 7.28 -15.29 15.61
CA ALA A 649 5.94 -15.63 15.13
C ALA A 649 4.97 -14.43 15.14
N ASP A 650 5.01 -13.59 16.18
CA ASP A 650 4.11 -12.44 16.30
C ASP A 650 4.36 -11.37 15.22
N HIS A 651 5.61 -11.22 14.79
CA HIS A 651 5.94 -10.38 13.65
C HIS A 651 5.27 -10.90 12.36
N LEU A 652 5.28 -12.22 12.13
CA LEU A 652 4.67 -12.83 10.94
C LEU A 652 3.14 -12.94 11.03
N ARG A 653 2.59 -13.00 12.23
CA ARG A 653 1.14 -12.87 12.47
C ARG A 653 0.63 -11.46 12.20
N LEU A 654 1.53 -10.48 12.09
CA LEU A 654 1.21 -9.06 12.00
C LEU A 654 0.44 -8.59 13.25
N ALA A 655 0.89 -9.06 14.43
CA ALA A 655 0.27 -8.75 15.73
C ALA A 655 0.60 -7.34 16.25
N HIS A 656 1.48 -6.62 15.56
CA HIS A 656 1.89 -5.26 15.88
C HIS A 656 1.81 -4.40 14.62
N ASP A 657 1.31 -3.17 14.77
CA ASP A 657 1.32 -2.22 13.66
C ASP A 657 2.75 -1.77 13.38
N GLY A 658 3.18 -2.00 12.15
CA GLY A 658 4.45 -1.50 11.63
C GLY A 658 4.28 -0.14 10.95
N TYR A 659 5.39 0.42 10.44
CA TYR A 659 5.32 1.63 9.64
C TYR A 659 4.45 1.39 8.39
N GLN A 660 3.28 2.03 8.36
CA GLN A 660 2.25 1.87 7.32
C GLN A 660 1.76 0.42 7.12
N GLU A 661 1.80 -0.39 8.18
CA GLU A 661 1.30 -1.78 8.23
C GLU A 661 0.21 -1.90 9.31
N PRO A 662 -1.02 -1.39 9.08
CA PRO A 662 -2.07 -1.31 10.10
C PRO A 662 -2.85 -2.63 10.25
N TYR A 663 -2.16 -3.72 10.58
CA TYR A 663 -2.71 -5.08 10.61
C TYR A 663 -3.10 -5.58 12.00
N ALA A 664 -2.57 -5.00 13.08
CA ALA A 664 -2.76 -5.52 14.43
C ALA A 664 -4.24 -5.60 14.83
N ASN A 665 -5.06 -4.69 14.29
CA ASN A 665 -6.48 -4.58 14.57
C ASN A 665 -7.39 -5.28 13.54
N THR A 666 -6.82 -6.10 12.66
CA THR A 666 -7.59 -6.84 11.64
C THR A 666 -7.98 -8.24 12.11
N ALA A 667 -8.79 -8.95 11.30
CA ALA A 667 -9.16 -10.34 11.56
C ALA A 667 -7.97 -11.30 11.66
N LEU A 668 -6.78 -10.91 11.19
CA LEU A 668 -5.57 -11.73 11.33
C LEU A 668 -5.28 -12.08 12.80
N ASN A 669 -5.63 -11.20 13.73
CA ASN A 669 -5.28 -11.31 15.16
C ASN A 669 -6.49 -11.58 16.06
N TRP A 670 -7.60 -12.11 15.50
CA TRP A 670 -8.74 -12.53 16.31
C TRP A 670 -8.40 -13.73 17.21
N ASP A 671 -8.99 -13.74 18.40
CA ASP A 671 -9.07 -14.93 19.24
C ASP A 671 -10.11 -15.88 18.63
N THR A 672 -9.65 -16.83 17.82
CA THR A 672 -10.52 -17.70 17.03
C THR A 672 -11.41 -18.59 17.90
N GLN A 673 -10.95 -19.00 19.08
CA GLN A 673 -11.76 -19.77 20.03
C GLN A 673 -12.91 -18.92 20.57
N ALA A 674 -12.64 -17.69 21.01
CA ALA A 674 -13.70 -16.78 21.47
C ALA A 674 -14.67 -16.40 20.34
N MET A 675 -14.16 -16.16 19.12
CA MET A 675 -14.98 -15.77 17.97
C MET A 675 -15.98 -16.86 17.55
N ARG A 676 -15.64 -18.15 17.69
CA ARG A 676 -16.57 -19.26 17.42
C ARG A 676 -17.78 -19.26 18.36
N ALA A 677 -17.58 -18.82 19.61
CA ALA A 677 -18.64 -18.69 20.61
C ALA A 677 -19.40 -17.35 20.55
N ALA A 678 -18.83 -16.34 19.89
CA ALA A 678 -19.42 -15.00 19.80
C ALA A 678 -20.74 -15.00 18.99
N PRO A 679 -21.71 -14.13 19.33
CA PRO A 679 -22.87 -13.87 18.48
C PRO A 679 -22.44 -13.25 17.14
N LEU A 680 -23.27 -13.38 16.11
CA LEU A 680 -22.98 -12.79 14.79
C LEU A 680 -23.14 -11.25 14.83
N PRO A 681 -22.33 -10.49 14.07
CA PRO A 681 -22.40 -9.03 13.99
C PRO A 681 -23.80 -8.54 13.61
N GLY A 682 -24.30 -7.50 14.30
CA GLY A 682 -25.58 -6.86 14.00
C GLY A 682 -26.84 -7.63 14.42
N ALA A 683 -26.74 -8.74 15.15
CA ALA A 683 -27.89 -9.60 15.42
C ALA A 683 -28.67 -9.31 16.72
N ASN A 684 -28.50 -8.13 17.35
CA ASN A 684 -29.32 -7.75 18.50
C ASN A 684 -30.42 -6.77 18.09
N ARG A 685 -31.66 -7.16 18.36
CA ARG A 685 -32.87 -6.41 18.04
C ARG A 685 -33.67 -6.17 19.32
N MET A 686 -34.04 -4.92 19.58
CA MET A 686 -34.86 -4.52 20.71
C MET A 686 -36.08 -3.72 20.24
N THR A 687 -37.14 -3.72 21.04
CA THR A 687 -38.40 -3.08 20.69
C THR A 687 -38.60 -1.79 21.48
N ALA A 688 -38.95 -0.71 20.78
CA ALA A 688 -39.51 0.51 21.35
C ALA A 688 -41.04 0.52 21.17
N SER A 689 -41.79 0.46 22.26
CA SER A 689 -43.25 0.37 22.20
C SER A 689 -43.89 1.73 21.90
N LEU A 690 -44.70 1.82 20.84
CA LEU A 690 -45.53 2.98 20.54
C LEU A 690 -46.74 3.01 21.49
N VAL A 691 -46.85 4.08 22.26
CA VAL A 691 -47.89 4.28 23.29
C VAL A 691 -48.64 5.59 23.05
N ALA A 692 -49.89 5.67 23.50
CA ALA A 692 -50.73 6.84 23.30
C ALA A 692 -50.25 8.07 24.11
N ASP A 693 -49.63 7.84 25.27
CA ASP A 693 -49.07 8.88 26.14
C ASP A 693 -47.90 8.30 26.96
N ALA A 694 -46.66 8.74 26.69
CA ALA A 694 -45.48 8.39 27.48
C ALA A 694 -45.09 9.53 28.44
N ALA A 695 -46.01 10.47 28.74
CA ALA A 695 -45.71 11.69 29.48
C ALA A 695 -45.17 11.48 30.91
N SER A 696 -45.37 10.31 31.54
CA SER A 696 -44.99 10.09 32.94
C SER A 696 -43.80 9.14 33.12
N GLN A 697 -42.83 9.51 33.96
CA GLN A 697 -41.84 8.58 34.57
C GLN A 697 -42.50 7.57 35.55
N ALA A 698 -43.83 7.48 35.57
CA ALA A 698 -44.59 6.63 36.47
C ALA A 698 -44.31 5.15 36.18
N ALA A 699 -44.19 4.36 37.24
CA ALA A 699 -43.97 2.92 37.16
C ALA A 699 -44.99 2.21 36.23
N ALA A 700 -46.24 2.69 36.18
CA ALA A 700 -47.32 2.17 35.36
C ALA A 700 -47.06 2.20 33.83
N LEU A 701 -46.20 3.10 33.35
CA LEU A 701 -45.80 3.14 31.92
C LEU A 701 -44.94 1.94 31.54
N TRP A 702 -44.09 1.47 32.45
CA TRP A 702 -43.02 0.52 32.15
C TRP A 702 -43.43 -0.95 32.35
N GLU A 703 -44.43 -1.22 33.18
CA GLU A 703 -44.96 -2.56 33.45
C GLU A 703 -45.35 -3.37 32.18
N PRO A 704 -46.05 -2.80 31.17
CA PRO A 704 -46.41 -3.54 29.97
C PRO A 704 -45.28 -3.64 28.93
N ILE A 705 -44.12 -3.00 29.13
CA ILE A 705 -43.03 -2.94 28.15
C ILE A 705 -41.96 -3.99 28.47
N ALA A 706 -41.63 -4.80 27.46
CA ALA A 706 -40.63 -5.84 27.58
C ALA A 706 -39.24 -5.26 27.89
N ALA A 707 -38.59 -5.79 28.93
CA ALA A 707 -37.21 -5.49 29.26
C ALA A 707 -36.24 -6.24 28.35
N THR A 708 -35.25 -5.53 27.80
CA THR A 708 -34.17 -6.11 27.01
C THR A 708 -32.88 -6.12 27.84
N PRO A 709 -32.18 -7.26 27.99
CA PRO A 709 -30.94 -7.31 28.77
C PRO A 709 -29.78 -6.60 28.05
N VAL A 710 -28.93 -5.93 28.82
CA VAL A 710 -27.63 -5.39 28.41
C VAL A 710 -26.56 -6.22 29.09
N GLY A 711 -25.68 -6.90 28.34
CA GLY A 711 -24.81 -7.91 28.95
C GLY A 711 -23.55 -8.31 28.19
N GLN A 712 -23.27 -7.75 27.00
CA GLN A 712 -22.05 -8.09 26.26
C GLN A 712 -20.87 -7.25 26.77
N ARG A 713 -19.98 -7.86 27.56
CA ARG A 713 -18.82 -7.17 28.15
C ARG A 713 -17.78 -6.80 27.08
N LEU A 714 -17.37 -5.53 27.03
CA LEU A 714 -16.31 -5.05 26.13
C LEU A 714 -14.95 -5.57 26.59
N ARG A 715 -14.18 -6.18 25.67
CA ARG A 715 -12.81 -6.65 25.94
C ARG A 715 -11.81 -5.52 25.66
N GLU A 716 -11.26 -4.90 26.71
CA GLU A 716 -10.24 -3.86 26.55
C GLU A 716 -8.87 -4.42 26.16
N TRP A 717 -8.12 -3.62 25.39
CA TRP A 717 -6.84 -3.94 24.73
C TRP A 717 -5.65 -4.32 25.65
N ARG A 718 -5.79 -4.31 26.99
CA ARG A 718 -4.63 -4.43 27.90
C ARG A 718 -4.77 -5.32 29.14
N SER A 719 -5.84 -6.09 29.32
CA SER A 719 -5.91 -7.03 30.45
C SER A 719 -5.46 -8.44 30.05
N ARG A 720 -4.70 -9.09 30.95
CA ARG A 720 -4.31 -10.50 30.90
C ARG A 720 -5.52 -11.42 30.60
N PRO A 721 -5.29 -12.65 30.08
CA PRO A 721 -6.35 -13.65 29.97
C PRO A 721 -7.10 -13.77 31.30
N ILE A 722 -8.43 -13.66 31.23
CA ILE A 722 -9.30 -13.94 32.36
C ILE A 722 -9.25 -15.45 32.57
N ASP A 723 -8.91 -15.88 33.78
CA ASP A 723 -8.89 -17.29 34.16
C ASP A 723 -10.30 -17.87 33.95
N GLU A 724 -10.46 -18.86 33.07
CA GLU A 724 -11.75 -19.45 32.67
C GLU A 724 -12.49 -20.17 33.81
N THR A 725 -11.89 -20.22 35.00
CA THR A 725 -12.49 -20.81 36.21
C THR A 725 -13.30 -19.81 37.04
N ASP A 726 -13.30 -18.52 36.67
CA ASP A 726 -14.10 -17.53 37.38
C ASP A 726 -15.58 -17.68 37.02
N ALA A 727 -16.33 -18.40 37.86
CA ALA A 727 -17.77 -18.60 37.79
C ALA A 727 -18.59 -17.30 37.98
N SER A 728 -17.97 -16.13 37.84
CA SER A 728 -18.58 -14.80 37.92
C SER A 728 -19.27 -14.34 36.62
N ALA A 729 -19.40 -15.23 35.62
CA ALA A 729 -20.24 -15.07 34.43
C ALA A 729 -21.76 -15.07 34.74
N ALA A 730 -22.17 -14.52 35.89
CA ALA A 730 -23.55 -14.43 36.32
C ALA A 730 -23.94 -12.98 36.62
N ALA A 731 -24.91 -12.53 35.81
CA ALA A 731 -25.91 -11.47 36.02
C ALA A 731 -25.86 -10.39 34.94
N VAL A 732 -26.99 -10.21 34.28
CA VAL A 732 -27.32 -9.05 33.45
C VAL A 732 -27.20 -7.81 34.35
N PRO A 733 -26.17 -6.96 34.21
CA PRO A 733 -26.00 -5.82 35.10
C PRO A 733 -27.03 -4.72 34.82
N ALA A 734 -27.71 -4.75 33.67
CA ALA A 734 -28.80 -3.83 33.40
C ALA A 734 -29.84 -4.35 32.40
N THR A 735 -31.07 -3.84 32.50
CA THR A 735 -32.11 -4.01 31.49
C THR A 735 -32.56 -2.66 30.94
N VAL A 736 -32.95 -2.63 29.66
CA VAL A 736 -33.48 -1.44 29.00
C VAL A 736 -34.93 -1.65 28.54
N ARG A 737 -35.76 -0.62 28.73
CA ARG A 737 -37.11 -0.51 28.18
C ARG A 737 -37.22 0.80 27.39
N MET A 738 -37.96 0.77 26.28
CA MET A 738 -38.17 1.95 25.44
C MET A 738 -39.65 2.13 25.11
N ALA A 739 -40.14 3.36 25.27
CA ALA A 739 -41.49 3.78 24.94
C ALA A 739 -41.45 5.03 24.05
N ALA A 740 -42.36 5.15 23.10
CA ALA A 740 -42.42 6.28 22.17
C ALA A 740 -43.85 6.82 22.07
N ASP A 741 -44.01 8.13 22.23
CA ASP A 741 -45.30 8.83 22.06
C ASP A 741 -45.24 9.86 20.91
N ALA A 742 -46.29 10.67 20.76
CA ALA A 742 -46.39 11.67 19.69
C ALA A 742 -45.28 12.75 19.71
N THR A 743 -44.56 12.90 20.83
CA THR A 743 -43.65 14.02 21.09
C THR A 743 -42.21 13.59 21.38
N ARG A 744 -41.98 12.38 21.90
CA ARG A 744 -40.65 11.95 22.39
C ARG A 744 -40.45 10.44 22.46
N LEU A 745 -39.17 10.05 22.56
CA LEU A 745 -38.69 8.74 22.96
C LEU A 745 -38.34 8.74 24.45
N ALA A 746 -38.94 7.85 25.23
CA ALA A 746 -38.61 7.59 26.63
C ALA A 746 -37.82 6.28 26.75
N ILE A 747 -36.73 6.31 27.52
CA ILE A 747 -35.86 5.16 27.76
C ILE A 747 -35.68 4.99 29.28
N ARG A 748 -35.86 3.77 29.78
CA ARG A 748 -35.51 3.38 31.15
C ARG A 748 -34.43 2.32 31.12
N VAL A 749 -33.32 2.57 31.80
CA VAL A 749 -32.27 1.58 32.04
C VAL A 749 -32.21 1.26 33.53
N GLU A 750 -32.49 0.02 33.91
CA GLU A 750 -32.44 -0.46 35.29
C GLU A 750 -31.13 -1.22 35.50
N ILE A 751 -30.27 -0.75 36.40
CA ILE A 751 -28.92 -1.28 36.62
C ILE A 751 -28.84 -1.91 38.00
N ALA A 752 -28.46 -3.18 38.08
CA ALA A 752 -28.40 -3.99 39.29
C ALA A 752 -26.98 -4.14 39.86
N GLY A 753 -26.89 -4.63 41.10
CA GLY A 753 -25.62 -4.94 41.78
C GLY A 753 -24.82 -3.69 42.17
N THR A 754 -25.47 -2.59 42.52
CA THR A 754 -24.86 -1.27 42.71
C THR A 754 -24.55 -0.90 44.17
N GLU A 755 -24.32 -1.89 45.02
CA GLU A 755 -24.11 -1.71 46.47
C GLU A 755 -22.97 -0.75 46.82
N LYS A 756 -21.93 -0.72 45.98
CA LYS A 756 -20.84 0.27 46.03
C LYS A 756 -21.02 1.28 44.90
N ALA A 757 -20.96 2.57 45.23
CA ALA A 757 -21.00 3.65 44.24
C ALA A 757 -19.62 3.94 43.69
N SER A 758 -19.50 4.01 42.36
CA SER A 758 -18.31 4.48 41.66
C SER A 758 -18.62 5.82 40.95
N PRO A 759 -17.69 6.79 40.94
CA PRO A 759 -17.84 8.01 40.14
C PRO A 759 -17.93 7.73 38.63
N ASP A 760 -17.52 6.54 38.17
CA ASP A 760 -17.61 6.10 36.78
C ASP A 760 -18.89 5.35 36.43
N ASP A 761 -19.80 5.14 37.38
CA ASP A 761 -21.10 4.51 37.12
C ASP A 761 -21.95 5.41 36.20
N ARG A 762 -22.13 4.99 34.95
CA ARG A 762 -22.88 5.74 33.93
C ARG A 762 -23.50 4.86 32.87
N ILE A 763 -24.44 5.44 32.14
CA ILE A 763 -24.98 4.89 30.88
C ILE A 763 -24.61 5.80 29.72
N ASP A 764 -24.29 5.21 28.57
CA ASP A 764 -24.12 5.90 27.29
C ASP A 764 -25.14 5.31 26.30
N LEU A 765 -26.06 6.15 25.81
CA LEU A 765 -27.06 5.82 24.80
C LEU A 765 -26.64 6.39 23.46
N TYR A 766 -26.51 5.53 22.45
CA TYR A 766 -26.24 5.92 21.07
C TYR A 766 -27.46 5.70 20.20
N LEU A 767 -27.88 6.73 19.46
CA LEU A 767 -29.00 6.68 18.53
C LEU A 767 -28.57 7.17 17.15
N ALA A 768 -28.84 6.39 16.11
CA ALA A 768 -28.63 6.72 14.72
C ALA A 768 -29.95 6.52 13.95
N PRO A 769 -30.83 7.54 13.97
CA PRO A 769 -32.11 7.47 13.26
C PRO A 769 -31.90 7.55 11.72
N PRO A 770 -32.75 6.90 10.91
CA PRO A 770 -32.69 6.96 9.46
C PRO A 770 -33.14 8.34 8.95
N GLY A 771 -32.29 9.06 8.20
CA GLY A 771 -32.62 10.44 7.80
C GLY A 771 -31.80 11.07 6.66
N GLY A 772 -31.11 10.29 5.82
CA GLY A 772 -30.40 10.82 4.65
C GLY A 772 -29.07 11.57 4.95
N LYS A 773 -28.74 11.82 6.22
CA LYS A 773 -27.42 12.22 6.72
C LYS A 773 -26.99 11.23 7.80
N GLU A 774 -25.72 10.80 7.80
CA GLU A 774 -25.16 9.89 8.82
C GLU A 774 -24.92 10.63 10.15
N ILE A 775 -26.01 11.05 10.82
CA ILE A 775 -25.93 11.70 12.13
C ILE A 775 -26.08 10.63 13.22
N THR A 776 -25.17 10.65 14.20
CA THR A 776 -25.22 9.79 15.38
C THR A 776 -25.26 10.66 16.63
N TYR A 777 -26.20 10.38 17.52
CA TYR A 777 -26.38 11.09 18.79
C TYR A 777 -25.88 10.25 19.95
N GLN A 778 -25.21 10.88 20.90
CA GLN A 778 -24.77 10.29 22.16
C GLN A 778 -25.43 11.03 23.33
N PHE A 779 -26.02 10.28 24.25
CA PHE A 779 -26.56 10.78 25.51
C PHE A 779 -25.96 10.01 26.67
N THR A 780 -25.31 10.70 27.59
CA THR A 780 -24.63 10.11 28.74
C THR A 780 -25.27 10.60 30.03
N LEU A 781 -25.58 9.67 30.94
CA LEU A 781 -26.11 9.96 32.28
C LEU A 781 -25.31 9.23 33.35
N ARG A 782 -24.85 9.95 34.38
CA ARG A 782 -24.13 9.40 35.54
C ARG A 782 -25.10 9.07 36.68
N ARG A 783 -24.66 8.15 37.56
CA ARG A 783 -25.44 7.69 38.73
C ARG A 783 -25.52 8.71 39.86
N GLN A 784 -24.43 9.44 40.11
CA GLN A 784 -24.35 10.48 41.14
C GLN A 784 -24.06 11.80 40.43
N GLU A 785 -24.80 12.83 40.82
CA GLU A 785 -25.00 14.09 40.08
C GLU A 785 -25.93 13.91 38.88
N ASP A 786 -26.92 14.81 38.71
CA ASP A 786 -27.70 14.99 37.47
C ASP A 786 -26.79 15.50 36.31
N SER A 787 -25.53 15.07 36.29
CA SER A 787 -24.51 15.34 35.31
C SER A 787 -24.83 14.56 34.05
N ARG A 788 -25.49 15.27 33.13
CA ARG A 788 -25.74 14.82 31.76
C ARG A 788 -24.67 15.34 30.81
N GLN A 789 -24.32 14.54 29.82
CA GLN A 789 -23.53 14.98 28.68
C GLN A 789 -24.22 14.54 27.39
N GLU A 790 -24.10 15.37 26.36
CA GLU A 790 -24.59 15.06 25.03
C GLU A 790 -23.50 15.36 24.02
N ALA A 791 -23.54 14.67 22.90
CA ALA A 791 -22.74 15.00 21.75
C ALA A 791 -23.43 14.46 20.50
N ALA A 792 -23.09 15.02 19.34
CA ALA A 792 -23.50 14.46 18.08
C ALA A 792 -22.37 14.46 17.06
N ARG A 793 -22.32 13.43 16.23
CA ARG A 793 -21.40 13.31 15.10
C ARG A 793 -22.19 13.45 13.81
N GLY A 794 -21.62 14.11 12.80
CA GLY A 794 -22.20 14.23 11.45
C GLY A 794 -22.83 15.59 11.13
N PHE A 795 -22.85 16.55 12.08
CA PHE A 795 -23.29 17.93 11.82
C PHE A 795 -22.20 18.80 11.19
N ASN A 796 -20.93 18.54 11.52
CA ASN A 796 -19.82 19.25 10.92
C ASN A 796 -19.54 18.70 9.51
N SER A 797 -19.71 19.56 8.51
CA SER A 797 -19.45 19.23 7.11
C SER A 797 -18.10 19.74 6.62
N ASP A 798 -17.38 20.52 7.44
CA ASP A 798 -16.05 21.02 7.11
C ASP A 798 -14.97 19.96 7.44
N PRO A 799 -14.34 19.35 6.44
CA PRO A 799 -13.33 18.31 6.64
C PRO A 799 -12.02 18.81 7.25
N LEU A 800 -11.82 20.12 7.36
CA LEU A 800 -10.64 20.74 7.98
C LEU A 800 -10.84 21.06 9.46
N ASP A 801 -12.07 21.01 9.96
CA ASP A 801 -12.36 21.16 11.38
C ASP A 801 -11.98 19.85 12.13
N PRO A 802 -11.18 19.92 13.21
CA PRO A 802 -10.78 18.74 13.98
C PRO A 802 -11.93 17.91 14.56
N ARG A 803 -13.17 18.45 14.57
CA ARG A 803 -14.40 17.77 14.99
C ARG A 803 -15.06 16.97 13.86
N PHE A 804 -14.60 17.09 12.61
CA PHE A 804 -15.15 16.32 11.49
C PHE A 804 -15.02 14.81 11.72
N GLY A 805 -16.15 14.09 11.62
CA GLY A 805 -16.20 12.65 11.88
C GLY A 805 -16.01 12.25 13.35
N ARG A 806 -16.03 13.20 14.29
CA ARG A 806 -16.00 12.96 15.74
C ARG A 806 -17.31 13.43 16.38
N PHE A 807 -17.60 12.93 17.57
CA PHE A 807 -18.67 13.49 18.40
C PHE A 807 -18.29 14.90 18.81
N ASP A 808 -19.13 15.87 18.43
CA ASP A 808 -19.00 17.27 18.82
C ASP A 808 -19.70 17.47 20.16
N PRO A 809 -18.95 17.71 21.25
CA PRO A 809 -19.54 17.93 22.57
C PRO A 809 -20.22 19.30 22.70
N ASP A 810 -20.04 20.20 21.73
CA ASP A 810 -20.72 21.50 21.72
C ASP A 810 -22.16 21.40 21.19
N TRP A 811 -22.55 20.23 20.64
CA TRP A 811 -23.92 19.98 20.23
C TRP A 811 -24.82 19.84 21.46
N ASN A 812 -25.79 20.75 21.59
CA ASN A 812 -26.72 20.78 22.71
C ASN A 812 -28.13 20.38 22.25
N GLY A 813 -28.56 19.18 22.64
CA GLY A 813 -29.92 18.70 22.42
C GLY A 813 -30.86 19.05 23.57
N ASP A 814 -32.15 19.25 23.28
CA ASP A 814 -33.17 19.39 24.32
C ASP A 814 -33.60 17.99 24.80
N TRP A 815 -33.23 17.57 26.00
CA TRP A 815 -33.64 16.28 26.57
C TRP A 815 -33.68 16.36 28.09
N THR A 816 -34.43 15.46 28.73
CA THR A 816 -34.50 15.38 30.20
C THR A 816 -34.03 14.02 30.67
N ALA A 817 -33.39 13.98 31.84
CA ALA A 817 -32.90 12.76 32.45
C ALA A 817 -33.17 12.76 33.95
N ALA A 818 -33.33 11.59 34.54
CA ALA A 818 -33.36 11.42 35.99
C ALA A 818 -32.65 10.12 36.38
N SER A 819 -31.87 10.16 37.46
CA SER A 819 -31.29 8.97 38.07
C SER A 819 -31.92 8.72 39.45
N GLN A 820 -32.45 7.52 39.68
CA GLN A 820 -33.05 7.15 40.97
C GLN A 820 -32.41 5.89 41.54
N GLN A 821 -31.88 5.98 42.77
CA GLN A 821 -31.37 4.83 43.50
C GLN A 821 -32.52 4.07 44.18
N SER A 822 -32.47 2.74 44.17
CA SER A 822 -33.38 1.91 44.95
C SER A 822 -33.18 2.07 46.46
N ASP A 823 -34.25 1.88 47.24
CA ASP A 823 -34.21 2.02 48.71
C ASP A 823 -33.19 1.08 49.37
N ASN A 824 -33.01 -0.12 48.82
CA ASN A 824 -32.02 -1.10 49.30
C ASN A 824 -30.60 -0.84 48.76
N LYS A 825 -30.39 0.20 47.95
CA LYS A 825 -29.12 0.58 47.31
C LYS A 825 -28.50 -0.49 46.39
N GLN A 826 -29.26 -1.52 46.04
CA GLN A 826 -28.77 -2.62 45.18
C GLN A 826 -28.97 -2.36 43.69
N SER A 827 -29.78 -1.36 43.30
CA SER A 827 -29.97 -0.97 41.91
C SER A 827 -30.21 0.53 41.76
N TRP A 828 -30.04 1.06 40.55
CA TRP A 828 -30.49 2.41 40.20
C TRP A 828 -31.10 2.41 38.80
N THR A 829 -31.96 3.39 38.54
CA THR A 829 -32.63 3.58 37.25
C THR A 829 -32.16 4.86 36.59
N ALA A 830 -31.88 4.79 35.30
CA ALA A 830 -31.65 5.92 34.41
C ALA A 830 -32.87 6.11 33.52
N ASP A 831 -33.59 7.21 33.71
CA ASP A 831 -34.73 7.59 32.89
C ASP A 831 -34.35 8.73 31.96
N LEU A 832 -34.51 8.55 30.66
CA LEU A 832 -34.22 9.54 29.62
C LEU A 832 -35.51 9.84 28.84
N SER A 833 -35.72 11.11 28.50
CA SER A 833 -36.80 11.54 27.60
C SER A 833 -36.24 12.49 26.55
N ILE A 834 -36.34 12.08 25.29
CA ILE A 834 -35.72 12.73 24.14
C ILE A 834 -36.83 13.11 23.13
N PRO A 835 -37.21 14.40 23.04
CA PRO A 835 -38.11 14.91 22.03
C PRO A 835 -37.67 14.58 20.60
N TRP A 836 -38.62 14.29 19.70
CA TRP A 836 -38.30 13.99 18.29
C TRP A 836 -37.55 15.15 17.60
N LYS A 837 -37.93 16.39 17.95
CA LYS A 837 -37.29 17.62 17.46
C LYS A 837 -35.78 17.66 17.78
N THR A 838 -35.36 17.11 18.92
CA THR A 838 -33.95 17.07 19.34
C THR A 838 -33.13 16.19 18.41
N LEU A 839 -33.73 15.11 17.92
CA LEU A 839 -33.11 14.19 16.97
C LEU A 839 -33.31 14.64 15.51
N GLY A 840 -33.98 15.76 15.26
CA GLY A 840 -34.26 16.27 13.92
C GLY A 840 -35.10 15.33 13.06
N VAL A 841 -35.92 14.48 13.68
CA VAL A 841 -36.77 13.48 13.01
C VAL A 841 -38.24 13.64 13.39
N GLU A 842 -39.12 13.07 12.57
CA GLU A 842 -40.53 12.88 12.93
C GLU A 842 -40.72 11.62 13.78
N GLN A 843 -41.90 11.48 14.39
CA GLN A 843 -42.24 10.29 15.17
C GLN A 843 -42.14 9.01 14.29
N PRO A 844 -41.44 7.96 14.75
CA PRO A 844 -41.38 6.69 14.04
C PRO A 844 -42.76 6.02 13.94
N THR A 845 -43.08 5.48 12.76
CA THR A 845 -44.29 4.67 12.54
C THR A 845 -44.10 3.23 13.00
N ASP A 846 -45.20 2.48 13.14
CA ASP A 846 -45.16 1.04 13.40
C ASP A 846 -44.29 0.33 12.33
N GLY A 847 -43.33 -0.48 12.78
CA GLY A 847 -42.36 -1.18 11.93
C GLY A 847 -41.12 -0.36 11.53
N ALA A 848 -41.01 0.91 11.90
CA ALA A 848 -39.78 1.69 11.71
C ALA A 848 -38.64 1.10 12.54
N PHE A 849 -37.39 1.23 12.08
CA PHE A 849 -36.22 0.80 12.84
C PHE A 849 -35.10 1.83 12.80
N TRP A 850 -34.39 1.96 13.91
CA TRP A 850 -33.20 2.79 14.08
C TRP A 850 -32.00 1.92 14.40
N ARG A 851 -30.79 2.41 14.13
CA ARG A 851 -29.57 1.79 14.65
C ARG A 851 -29.21 2.47 15.97
N GLY A 852 -28.70 1.71 16.93
CA GLY A 852 -28.26 2.29 18.19
C GLY A 852 -27.51 1.31 19.08
N ASN A 853 -27.09 1.81 20.24
CA ASN A 853 -26.51 0.99 21.28
C ASN A 853 -26.79 1.55 22.68
N VAL A 854 -26.79 0.68 23.68
CA VAL A 854 -26.88 1.04 25.10
C VAL A 854 -25.66 0.48 25.79
N VAL A 855 -24.87 1.33 26.42
CA VAL A 855 -23.64 0.96 27.11
C VAL A 855 -23.77 1.29 28.58
N VAL A 856 -23.45 0.34 29.44
CA VAL A 856 -23.36 0.51 30.88
C VAL A 856 -21.90 0.47 31.26
N THR A 857 -21.42 1.51 31.96
CA THR A 857 -20.05 1.57 32.49
C THR A 857 -20.08 1.54 34.01
N ARG A 858 -19.20 0.76 34.62
CA ARG A 858 -19.03 0.68 36.09
C ARG A 858 -17.55 0.70 36.46
N GLY A 859 -17.18 1.31 37.59
CA GLY A 859 -15.80 1.22 38.08
C GLY A 859 -15.56 -0.04 38.91
N ASP A 860 -14.42 -0.71 38.69
CA ASP A 860 -13.94 -1.79 39.56
C ASP A 860 -13.32 -1.26 40.87
N ALA A 861 -12.92 -2.16 41.77
CA ALA A 861 -12.29 -1.80 43.06
C ALA A 861 -10.92 -1.10 42.92
N ALA A 862 -10.33 -1.10 41.72
CA ALA A 862 -9.06 -0.45 41.39
C ALA A 862 -9.25 0.86 40.59
N GLY A 863 -10.50 1.29 40.36
CA GLY A 863 -10.82 2.52 39.61
C GLY A 863 -10.72 2.37 38.09
N LYS A 864 -10.80 1.15 37.53
CA LYS A 864 -10.86 0.92 36.08
C LYS A 864 -12.32 0.75 35.61
N PRO A 865 -12.71 1.39 34.49
CA PRO A 865 -14.05 1.26 33.96
C PRO A 865 -14.24 -0.10 33.24
N GLU A 866 -15.25 -0.86 33.65
CA GLU A 866 -15.78 -2.01 32.93
C GLU A 866 -17.03 -1.61 32.14
N ARG A 867 -17.17 -2.11 30.91
CA ARG A 867 -18.28 -1.73 30.01
C ARG A 867 -19.07 -2.93 29.52
N TRP A 868 -20.39 -2.82 29.51
CA TRP A 868 -21.33 -3.79 28.93
C TRP A 868 -22.16 -3.10 27.86
N LEU A 869 -22.18 -3.67 26.66
CA LEU A 869 -22.92 -3.18 25.52
C LEU A 869 -24.16 -4.04 25.31
N TRP A 870 -25.22 -3.42 24.80
CA TRP A 870 -26.40 -4.14 24.36
C TRP A 870 -26.11 -4.91 23.07
N SER A 871 -25.46 -4.27 22.09
CA SER A 871 -25.02 -4.89 20.85
C SER A 871 -23.50 -4.77 20.72
N ALA A 872 -22.82 -5.86 20.42
CA ALA A 872 -21.41 -5.89 20.08
C ALA A 872 -21.12 -7.04 19.12
N SER A 873 -20.01 -6.96 18.41
CA SER A 873 -19.42 -8.06 17.67
C SER A 873 -18.13 -8.52 18.37
N GLY A 874 -17.59 -9.66 17.96
CA GLY A 874 -16.28 -10.09 18.47
C GLY A 874 -15.12 -9.18 18.04
N SER A 875 -15.35 -8.25 17.09
CA SER A 875 -14.41 -7.21 16.65
C SER A 875 -14.58 -5.87 17.37
N THR A 876 -15.59 -5.69 18.23
CA THR A 876 -15.82 -4.41 18.93
C THR A 876 -14.62 -4.05 19.82
N ARG A 877 -13.94 -2.94 19.48
CA ARG A 877 -12.82 -2.39 20.27
C ARG A 877 -13.14 -1.06 20.94
N ILE A 878 -14.11 -0.33 20.42
CA ILE A 878 -14.58 0.97 20.92
C ILE A 878 -16.10 0.95 21.05
N VAL A 879 -16.65 1.78 21.94
CA VAL A 879 -18.09 1.76 22.28
C VAL A 879 -18.99 2.46 21.27
N ASP A 880 -18.39 3.28 20.40
CA ASP A 880 -19.05 4.17 19.45
C ASP A 880 -18.88 3.71 17.99
N ASP A 881 -18.48 2.45 17.78
CA ASP A 881 -18.45 1.84 16.44
C ASP A 881 -19.87 1.59 15.94
N VAL A 882 -20.28 2.36 14.93
CA VAL A 882 -21.61 2.26 14.31
C VAL A 882 -21.83 0.94 13.60
N ASN A 883 -20.80 0.18 13.27
CA ASN A 883 -20.95 -1.14 12.68
C ASN A 883 -21.52 -2.14 13.68
N ASP A 884 -21.28 -1.92 14.98
CA ASP A 884 -21.72 -2.80 16.06
C ASP A 884 -23.10 -2.42 16.62
N PHE A 885 -23.72 -1.35 16.11
CA PHE A 885 -25.06 -0.93 16.54
C PHE A 885 -26.12 -1.96 16.14
N GLY A 886 -26.97 -2.31 17.11
CA GLY A 886 -28.13 -3.17 16.91
C GLY A 886 -29.35 -2.40 16.40
N GLU A 887 -30.46 -3.11 16.19
CA GLU A 887 -31.71 -2.57 15.65
C GLU A 887 -32.74 -2.26 16.75
N ILE A 888 -33.19 -1.01 16.83
CA ILE A 888 -34.30 -0.58 17.69
C ILE A 888 -35.55 -0.47 16.82
N VAL A 889 -36.54 -1.32 17.03
CA VAL A 889 -37.76 -1.39 16.20
C VAL A 889 -38.97 -0.83 16.94
N PHE A 890 -39.71 0.05 16.28
CA PHE A 890 -40.91 0.69 16.85
C PHE A 890 -42.15 -0.16 16.58
N THR A 891 -42.92 -0.50 17.62
CA THR A 891 -44.10 -1.37 17.47
C THR A 891 -45.31 -0.89 18.26
N ALA A 892 -46.52 -0.91 17.69
CA ALA A 892 -47.77 -0.58 18.38
C ALA A 892 -48.20 -1.67 19.40
N SER A 893 -48.67 -1.26 20.58
CA SER A 893 -49.18 -2.17 21.61
C SER A 893 -50.57 -2.74 21.24
N ALA A 894 -50.75 -4.05 21.38
CA ALA A 894 -51.91 -4.78 20.88
C ALA A 894 -53.19 -4.56 21.73
N GLY A 895 -54.06 -3.64 21.31
CA GLY A 895 -55.45 -3.52 21.78
C GLY A 895 -56.39 -4.44 20.98
N LYS A 896 -57.22 -5.24 21.67
CA LYS A 896 -58.22 -6.15 21.08
C LYS A 896 -59.26 -5.41 20.24
N GLY A 897 -59.30 -5.69 18.94
CA GLY A 897 -60.47 -5.49 18.08
C GLY A 897 -60.20 -4.81 16.74
N ALA A 898 -59.81 -5.57 15.71
CA ALA A 898 -60.06 -5.26 14.30
C ALA A 898 -59.80 -6.50 13.42
N SER A 899 -60.60 -6.63 12.36
CA SER A 899 -60.81 -7.83 11.55
C SER A 899 -59.60 -8.31 10.74
N SER A 900 -59.60 -9.62 10.47
CA SER A 900 -58.78 -10.30 9.48
C SER A 900 -58.74 -9.59 8.11
N ARG A 901 -57.57 -9.07 7.74
CA ARG A 901 -57.11 -9.03 6.35
C ARG A 901 -55.65 -9.49 6.31
N LYS A 902 -55.35 -10.36 5.35
CA LYS A 902 -53.99 -10.84 5.00
C LYS A 902 -52.98 -9.68 5.05
N PRO A 903 -51.72 -9.92 5.46
CA PRO A 903 -50.70 -8.90 5.38
C PRO A 903 -50.50 -8.52 3.90
N ALA A 904 -50.86 -7.28 3.56
CA ALA A 904 -50.32 -6.61 2.39
C ALA A 904 -48.86 -6.26 2.71
N ALA A 905 -47.99 -6.40 1.71
CA ALA A 905 -46.57 -6.07 1.80
C ALA A 905 -46.35 -4.68 2.41
N PRO A 906 -45.27 -4.48 3.19
CA PRO A 906 -45.05 -3.23 3.91
C PRO A 906 -44.89 -2.07 2.92
N SER A 907 -45.74 -1.05 3.07
CA SER A 907 -45.73 0.17 2.29
C SER A 907 -44.47 0.98 2.61
N LYS A 908 -43.48 0.84 1.73
CA LYS A 908 -42.53 1.91 1.37
C LYS A 908 -43.35 3.19 1.14
N LEU A 909 -42.83 4.36 1.50
CA LEU A 909 -43.23 5.56 0.74
C LEU A 909 -43.06 5.18 -0.74
N PRO A 910 -44.12 5.23 -1.57
CA PRO A 910 -44.02 4.85 -2.96
C PRO A 910 -42.86 5.63 -3.60
N LEU A 911 -41.97 4.98 -4.33
CA LEU A 911 -40.92 5.67 -5.11
C LEU A 911 -41.51 6.79 -5.99
N THR A 912 -42.78 6.64 -6.35
CA THR A 912 -43.65 7.65 -6.94
C THR A 912 -43.73 8.93 -6.11
N GLU A 913 -43.91 8.90 -4.78
CA GLU A 913 -43.92 10.10 -3.93
C GLU A 913 -42.56 10.80 -3.87
N LEU A 914 -41.44 10.07 -3.90
CA LEU A 914 -40.10 10.65 -4.01
C LEU A 914 -39.93 11.35 -5.37
N ARG A 915 -40.34 10.70 -6.46
CA ARG A 915 -40.33 11.31 -7.78
C ARG A 915 -41.22 12.55 -7.80
N GLU A 916 -42.47 12.47 -7.34
CA GLU A 916 -43.40 13.61 -7.27
C GLU A 916 -42.86 14.76 -6.40
N SER A 917 -42.16 14.45 -5.30
CA SER A 917 -41.49 15.44 -4.46
C SER A 917 -40.32 16.14 -5.17
N LEU A 918 -39.45 15.39 -5.86
CA LEU A 918 -38.41 15.96 -6.73
C LEU A 918 -39.05 16.76 -7.88
N TYR A 919 -40.16 16.27 -8.42
CA TYR A 919 -40.96 16.92 -9.44
C TYR A 919 -41.70 18.18 -8.95
N ALA A 920 -41.90 18.34 -7.64
CA ALA A 920 -42.49 19.54 -7.07
C ALA A 920 -41.42 20.56 -6.63
N SER A 921 -40.22 20.10 -6.27
CA SER A 921 -39.17 20.91 -5.64
C SER A 921 -38.01 21.30 -6.56
N SER A 922 -37.69 20.51 -7.59
CA SER A 922 -36.57 20.75 -8.52
C SER A 922 -36.97 20.82 -9.99
N PHE A 923 -38.22 20.46 -10.32
CA PHE A 923 -38.70 20.49 -11.70
C PHE A 923 -39.32 21.83 -12.07
N GLU A 924 -38.52 22.65 -12.75
CA GLU A 924 -39.04 23.59 -13.72
C GLU A 924 -38.56 23.17 -15.11
N LEU A 925 -39.48 22.83 -16.02
CA LEU A 925 -39.14 22.90 -17.44
C LEU A 925 -38.50 24.28 -17.70
N PRO A 926 -37.44 24.36 -18.51
CA PRO A 926 -36.82 25.64 -18.84
C PRO A 926 -37.89 26.68 -19.16
N LYS A 927 -37.83 27.88 -18.55
CA LYS A 927 -38.88 28.90 -18.73
C LYS A 927 -39.18 29.19 -20.21
N ALA A 928 -38.15 29.11 -21.05
CA ALA A 928 -38.25 29.23 -22.50
C ALA A 928 -39.14 28.15 -23.14
N TRP A 929 -39.23 26.95 -22.54
CA TRP A 929 -40.01 25.83 -23.06
C TRP A 929 -41.50 25.93 -22.76
N LYS A 930 -41.86 26.50 -21.60
CA LYS A 930 -43.27 26.68 -21.18
C LYS A 930 -44.07 27.63 -22.10
N ALA A 931 -43.38 28.48 -22.85
CA ALA A 931 -43.97 29.45 -23.79
C ALA A 931 -43.94 29.00 -25.27
N LEU A 932 -43.47 27.78 -25.54
CA LEU A 932 -43.32 27.28 -26.91
C LEU A 932 -44.69 27.01 -27.55
N LYS A 933 -44.94 27.63 -28.71
CA LYS A 933 -46.06 27.25 -29.58
C LYS A 933 -45.78 25.88 -30.23
N ASP A 934 -46.85 25.13 -30.46
CA ASP A 934 -46.81 23.80 -31.09
C ASP A 934 -45.91 22.77 -30.37
N ALA A 935 -45.82 22.84 -29.04
CA ALA A 935 -45.19 21.82 -28.19
C ALA A 935 -46.26 20.91 -27.59
N GLN A 936 -46.09 19.58 -27.70
CA GLN A 936 -47.00 18.59 -27.13
C GLN A 936 -46.22 17.47 -26.42
N PRO A 937 -46.70 16.95 -25.27
CA PRO A 937 -46.07 15.79 -24.63
C PRO A 937 -46.25 14.53 -25.47
N LEU A 938 -45.24 13.64 -25.44
CA LEU A 938 -45.41 12.28 -25.96
C LEU A 938 -46.32 11.45 -25.04
N PRO A 939 -46.94 10.36 -25.54
CA PRO A 939 -47.89 9.56 -24.76
C PRO A 939 -47.24 8.97 -23.51
N ALA A 940 -47.59 9.50 -22.33
CA ALA A 940 -46.93 9.15 -21.07
C ALA A 940 -47.12 7.68 -20.65
N ALA A 941 -48.24 7.04 -21.02
CA ALA A 941 -48.59 5.70 -20.58
C ALA A 941 -48.10 4.57 -21.52
N ASP A 942 -47.64 4.89 -22.74
CA ASP A 942 -47.36 3.92 -23.81
C ASP A 942 -45.86 3.64 -23.98
N TRP A 943 -45.09 3.84 -22.92
CA TRP A 943 -43.67 3.53 -22.91
C TRP A 943 -43.43 2.08 -22.47
N LEU A 944 -42.45 1.46 -23.11
CA LEU A 944 -41.96 0.12 -22.86
C LEU A 944 -40.54 0.18 -22.33
N PHE A 945 -40.14 -0.81 -21.56
CA PHE A 945 -38.84 -0.89 -20.92
C PHE A 945 -38.21 -2.26 -21.03
N ARG A 946 -36.89 -2.28 -21.20
CA ARG A 946 -36.08 -3.49 -21.11
C ARG A 946 -34.74 -3.19 -20.44
N ALA A 947 -34.39 -3.94 -19.41
CA ALA A 947 -33.07 -3.88 -18.78
C ALA A 947 -32.01 -4.55 -19.68
N ASP A 948 -30.78 -4.03 -19.66
CA ASP A 948 -29.66 -4.50 -20.48
C ASP A 948 -28.37 -4.67 -19.64
N PRO A 949 -28.38 -5.55 -18.61
CA PRO A 949 -27.25 -5.73 -17.70
C PRO A 949 -25.98 -6.27 -18.36
N LEU A 950 -26.11 -6.84 -19.56
CA LEU A 950 -25.02 -7.44 -20.32
C LEU A 950 -24.64 -6.62 -21.57
N GLU A 951 -25.25 -5.45 -21.77
CA GLU A 951 -25.02 -4.54 -22.91
C GLU A 951 -25.18 -5.20 -24.30
N ILE A 952 -26.19 -6.06 -24.42
CA ILE A 952 -26.48 -6.81 -25.64
C ILE A 952 -27.47 -6.10 -26.54
N GLY A 953 -28.17 -5.07 -26.08
CA GLY A 953 -29.31 -4.48 -26.78
C GLY A 953 -28.98 -3.90 -28.16
N LEU A 954 -27.82 -3.24 -28.30
CA LEU A 954 -27.34 -2.76 -29.62
C LEU A 954 -26.97 -3.92 -30.56
N ARG A 955 -26.40 -5.00 -30.01
CA ARG A 955 -26.03 -6.19 -30.79
C ARG A 955 -27.27 -6.93 -31.29
N GLU A 956 -28.32 -6.97 -30.48
CA GLU A 956 -29.60 -7.59 -30.80
C GLU A 956 -30.56 -6.65 -31.57
N GLY A 957 -30.15 -5.40 -31.82
CA GLY A 957 -30.89 -4.45 -32.63
C GLY A 957 -32.16 -3.91 -31.97
N TRP A 958 -32.16 -3.76 -30.64
CA TRP A 958 -33.33 -3.28 -29.88
C TRP A 958 -33.72 -1.83 -30.21
N GLU A 959 -32.81 -1.05 -30.77
CA GLU A 959 -33.06 0.30 -31.28
C GLU A 959 -33.96 0.33 -32.52
N LYS A 960 -34.02 -0.77 -33.29
CA LYS A 960 -34.70 -0.83 -34.60
C LYS A 960 -36.22 -0.69 -34.49
N ALA A 961 -36.83 -0.08 -35.50
CA ALA A 961 -38.27 0.16 -35.55
C ALA A 961 -39.11 -1.13 -35.54
N ASP A 962 -38.57 -2.23 -36.06
CA ASP A 962 -39.20 -3.56 -36.16
C ASP A 962 -38.77 -4.52 -35.03
N ALA A 963 -37.97 -4.07 -34.06
CA ALA A 963 -37.52 -4.93 -32.96
C ALA A 963 -38.71 -5.50 -32.15
N GLY A 964 -38.67 -6.79 -31.84
CA GLY A 964 -39.71 -7.47 -31.08
C GLY A 964 -39.81 -6.96 -29.64
N THR A 965 -41.02 -6.59 -29.22
CA THR A 965 -41.27 -6.01 -27.89
C THR A 965 -41.94 -6.96 -26.89
N ALA A 966 -42.02 -8.27 -27.21
CA ALA A 966 -42.76 -9.25 -26.39
C ALA A 966 -42.19 -9.38 -24.95
N GLU A 967 -40.90 -9.17 -24.78
CA GLU A 967 -40.19 -9.26 -23.49
C GLU A 967 -40.02 -7.90 -22.79
N TRP A 968 -40.61 -6.84 -23.34
CA TRP A 968 -40.50 -5.49 -22.77
C TRP A 968 -41.65 -5.23 -21.79
N LEU A 969 -41.33 -4.61 -20.67
CA LEU A 969 -42.26 -4.26 -19.61
C LEU A 969 -42.93 -2.93 -19.93
N LYS A 970 -44.22 -2.76 -19.59
CA LYS A 970 -44.85 -1.43 -19.65
C LYS A 970 -44.31 -0.57 -18.51
N MET A 971 -43.88 0.64 -18.83
CA MET A 971 -43.44 1.63 -17.84
C MET A 971 -43.83 3.03 -18.33
N PRO A 972 -44.56 3.84 -17.53
CA PRO A 972 -44.88 5.21 -17.93
C PRO A 972 -43.64 6.12 -17.95
N VAL A 973 -43.71 7.24 -18.68
CA VAL A 973 -42.72 8.33 -18.65
C VAL A 973 -43.48 9.64 -18.42
N PRO A 974 -43.15 10.43 -17.37
CA PRO A 974 -42.00 10.29 -16.48
C PRO A 974 -42.14 9.19 -15.44
N SER A 975 -41.07 8.40 -15.22
CA SER A 975 -40.97 7.43 -14.13
C SER A 975 -39.51 7.06 -13.88
N PHE A 976 -39.15 6.75 -12.64
CA PHE A 976 -37.99 5.89 -12.39
C PHE A 976 -38.37 4.45 -12.67
N TRP A 977 -37.46 3.65 -13.23
CA TRP A 977 -37.76 2.22 -13.47
C TRP A 977 -37.97 1.43 -12.19
N ALA A 978 -37.42 1.89 -11.06
CA ALA A 978 -37.62 1.28 -9.76
C ALA A 978 -39.05 1.43 -9.22
N GLU A 979 -39.86 2.35 -9.79
CA GLU A 979 -41.30 2.44 -9.51
C GLU A 979 -42.07 1.23 -10.09
N THR A 980 -41.49 0.54 -11.08
CA THR A 980 -42.04 -0.70 -11.62
C THR A 980 -41.50 -1.88 -10.80
N GLU A 981 -42.38 -2.54 -10.04
CA GLU A 981 -42.00 -3.65 -9.14
C GLU A 981 -41.20 -4.77 -9.84
N ALA A 982 -41.55 -5.07 -11.09
CA ALA A 982 -40.88 -6.09 -11.90
C ALA A 982 -39.42 -5.76 -12.26
N VAL A 983 -39.01 -4.48 -12.18
CA VAL A 983 -37.63 -4.03 -12.45
C VAL A 983 -36.84 -3.87 -11.14
N GLY A 984 -37.45 -3.24 -10.12
CA GLY A 984 -36.79 -2.98 -8.85
C GLY A 984 -35.59 -2.01 -8.96
N LYS A 985 -34.65 -2.10 -8.00
CA LYS A 985 -33.48 -1.19 -7.89
C LYS A 985 -32.36 -1.54 -8.88
N TYR A 986 -32.69 -1.61 -10.16
CA TYR A 986 -31.74 -1.91 -11.22
C TYR A 986 -30.77 -0.74 -11.46
N VAL A 987 -29.47 -1.03 -11.62
CA VAL A 987 -28.40 -0.08 -11.98
C VAL A 987 -27.67 -0.66 -13.19
N GLY A 988 -27.33 0.17 -14.17
CA GLY A 988 -26.78 -0.24 -15.45
C GLY A 988 -27.53 0.37 -16.65
N TYR A 989 -27.44 -0.29 -17.80
CA TYR A 989 -28.10 0.16 -19.02
C TYR A 989 -29.55 -0.31 -19.11
N GLY A 990 -30.47 0.59 -19.43
CA GLY A 990 -31.87 0.29 -19.70
C GLY A 990 -32.34 0.93 -21.00
N TRP A 991 -33.35 0.33 -21.63
CA TRP A 991 -33.95 0.82 -22.87
C TRP A 991 -35.39 1.21 -22.63
N GLN A 992 -35.79 2.40 -23.06
CA GLN A 992 -37.16 2.89 -23.03
C GLN A 992 -37.67 3.21 -24.44
N ARG A 993 -38.87 2.74 -24.78
CA ARG A 993 -39.39 2.81 -26.16
C ARG A 993 -40.85 3.25 -26.20
N THR A 994 -41.22 4.10 -27.14
CA THR A 994 -42.61 4.48 -27.41
C THR A 994 -42.84 4.69 -28.91
N ALA A 995 -44.11 4.87 -29.31
CA ALA A 995 -44.48 5.26 -30.66
C ALA A 995 -45.33 6.53 -30.64
N PHE A 996 -45.14 7.42 -31.62
CA PHE A 996 -45.89 8.66 -31.73
C PHE A 996 -46.15 9.05 -33.19
N THR A 997 -47.24 9.76 -33.45
CA THR A 997 -47.53 10.29 -34.80
C THR A 997 -47.20 11.78 -34.83
N ALA A 998 -46.34 12.20 -35.77
CA ALA A 998 -46.09 13.61 -36.00
C ALA A 998 -47.29 14.23 -36.75
N PRO A 999 -47.85 15.38 -36.32
CA PRO A 999 -48.96 16.02 -37.02
C PRO A 999 -48.62 16.30 -38.50
N PRO A 1000 -49.48 15.91 -39.47
CA PRO A 1000 -49.22 16.15 -40.89
C PRO A 1000 -49.03 17.64 -41.24
N ALA A 1001 -49.66 18.54 -40.48
CA ALA A 1001 -49.49 19.99 -40.60
C ALA A 1001 -48.08 20.49 -40.24
N TRP A 1002 -47.24 19.62 -39.65
CA TRP A 1002 -45.84 19.93 -39.33
C TRP A 1002 -44.86 19.51 -40.42
N LYS A 1003 -45.35 18.90 -41.51
CA LYS A 1003 -44.53 18.60 -42.68
C LYS A 1003 -43.89 19.87 -43.25
N GLY A 1004 -42.59 19.85 -43.53
CA GLY A 1004 -41.81 21.01 -43.94
C GLY A 1004 -41.41 21.98 -42.82
N ARG A 1005 -41.71 21.68 -41.55
CA ARG A 1005 -41.25 22.43 -40.37
C ARG A 1005 -40.07 21.71 -39.70
N ARG A 1006 -39.26 22.45 -38.94
CA ARG A 1006 -38.25 21.85 -38.04
C ARG A 1006 -38.96 21.24 -36.84
N VAL A 1007 -38.63 20.01 -36.49
CA VAL A 1007 -39.22 19.28 -35.36
C VAL A 1007 -38.11 18.91 -34.39
N ARG A 1008 -38.37 18.98 -33.08
CA ARG A 1008 -37.39 18.59 -32.05
C ARG A 1008 -38.04 17.85 -30.89
N LEU A 1009 -37.28 16.96 -30.28
CA LEU A 1009 -37.59 16.29 -29.03
C LEU A 1009 -36.97 17.07 -27.88
N LEU A 1010 -37.75 17.36 -26.85
CA LEU A 1010 -37.35 18.09 -25.67
C LEU A 1010 -37.43 17.14 -24.48
N PHE A 1011 -36.28 16.71 -23.97
CA PHE A 1011 -36.20 15.82 -22.81
C PHE A 1011 -36.08 16.68 -21.55
N GLY A 1012 -37.02 16.53 -20.62
CA GLY A 1012 -36.97 17.25 -19.35
C GLY A 1012 -35.82 16.82 -18.45
N ALA A 1013 -35.39 15.55 -18.57
CA ALA A 1013 -34.15 14.95 -18.08
C ALA A 1013 -34.15 13.46 -18.45
N ALA A 1014 -32.96 12.89 -18.56
CA ALA A 1014 -32.72 11.47 -18.47
C ALA A 1014 -31.75 11.24 -17.32
N ASP A 1015 -31.92 10.14 -16.57
CA ASP A 1015 -30.97 9.81 -15.52
C ASP A 1015 -29.58 9.55 -16.13
N GLU A 1016 -28.62 10.35 -15.69
CA GLU A 1016 -27.23 10.45 -16.16
C GLU A 1016 -27.06 10.54 -17.69
N GLN A 1017 -26.96 9.42 -18.42
CA GLN A 1017 -26.61 9.43 -19.85
C GLN A 1017 -27.69 8.80 -20.71
N ALA A 1018 -27.95 9.39 -21.89
CA ALA A 1018 -28.94 8.90 -22.85
C ALA A 1018 -28.48 8.90 -24.31
N TRP A 1019 -28.90 7.89 -25.07
CA TRP A 1019 -28.77 7.81 -26.53
C TRP A 1019 -30.17 7.68 -27.15
N VAL A 1020 -30.50 8.56 -28.08
CA VAL A 1020 -31.85 8.71 -28.63
C VAL A 1020 -31.90 8.22 -30.07
N TYR A 1021 -32.73 7.22 -30.33
CA TYR A 1021 -32.94 6.60 -31.63
C TYR A 1021 -34.36 6.84 -32.13
N LEU A 1022 -34.50 7.30 -33.37
CA LEU A 1022 -35.78 7.46 -34.05
C LEU A 1022 -35.82 6.53 -35.26
N ASN A 1023 -36.84 5.67 -35.33
CA ASN A 1023 -37.02 4.68 -36.38
C ASN A 1023 -35.76 3.83 -36.64
N GLY A 1024 -35.02 3.47 -35.57
CA GLY A 1024 -33.77 2.70 -35.66
C GLY A 1024 -32.51 3.50 -35.97
N ARG A 1025 -32.58 4.82 -36.11
CA ARG A 1025 -31.42 5.68 -36.37
C ARG A 1025 -31.10 6.55 -35.17
N LEU A 1026 -29.83 6.61 -34.77
CA LEU A 1026 -29.38 7.52 -33.71
C LEU A 1026 -29.55 8.97 -34.17
N VAL A 1027 -30.33 9.76 -33.43
CA VAL A 1027 -30.66 11.16 -33.75
C VAL A 1027 -30.11 12.15 -32.73
N GLY A 1028 -29.72 11.70 -31.53
CA GLY A 1028 -29.11 12.55 -30.51
C GLY A 1028 -28.53 11.76 -29.34
N GLN A 1029 -27.71 12.42 -28.53
CA GLN A 1029 -27.10 11.87 -27.33
C GLN A 1029 -27.03 12.96 -26.25
N HIS A 1030 -27.09 12.54 -24.99
CA HIS A 1030 -26.85 13.33 -23.78
C HIS A 1030 -25.89 12.52 -22.92
N THR A 1031 -24.59 12.67 -23.15
CA THR A 1031 -23.55 11.83 -22.55
C THR A 1031 -22.40 12.70 -22.05
N ARG A 1032 -21.50 12.12 -21.26
CA ARG A 1032 -20.27 12.83 -20.86
C ARG A 1032 -19.48 13.35 -22.07
N GLU A 1033 -19.49 12.60 -23.16
CA GLU A 1033 -18.77 12.93 -24.38
C GLU A 1033 -19.47 14.05 -25.17
N SER A 1034 -20.81 14.01 -25.29
CA SER A 1034 -21.56 15.05 -26.03
C SER A 1034 -21.60 16.37 -25.27
N GLU A 1035 -21.77 16.33 -23.95
CA GLU A 1035 -21.99 17.53 -23.13
C GLU A 1035 -20.73 18.03 -22.41
N GLN A 1036 -19.64 17.26 -22.39
CA GLN A 1036 -18.40 17.58 -21.65
C GLN A 1036 -18.62 17.81 -20.15
N LYS A 1037 -19.57 17.07 -19.56
CA LYS A 1037 -19.96 17.15 -18.14
C LYS A 1037 -19.77 15.82 -17.41
N THR A 1038 -19.74 15.87 -16.08
CA THR A 1038 -19.70 14.68 -15.24
C THR A 1038 -21.07 14.01 -15.16
N ILE A 1039 -21.10 12.71 -14.83
CA ILE A 1039 -22.33 11.92 -14.68
C ILE A 1039 -23.32 12.58 -13.69
N ASN A 1040 -22.80 13.12 -12.58
CA ASN A 1040 -23.59 13.77 -11.54
C ASN A 1040 -24.18 15.12 -11.96
N GLU A 1041 -23.69 15.75 -13.03
CA GLU A 1041 -24.24 16.99 -13.55
C GLU A 1041 -25.36 16.73 -14.58
N LEU A 1042 -25.35 15.55 -15.22
CA LEU A 1042 -26.24 15.26 -16.34
C LEU A 1042 -27.66 14.79 -15.94
N TRP A 1043 -27.81 14.17 -14.78
CA TRP A 1043 -29.01 13.40 -14.41
C TRP A 1043 -30.31 14.23 -14.26
N GLU A 1044 -30.20 15.53 -14.02
CA GLU A 1044 -31.36 16.44 -13.92
C GLU A 1044 -31.42 17.50 -15.04
N GLU A 1045 -30.46 17.47 -15.96
CA GLU A 1045 -30.30 18.47 -17.00
C GLU A 1045 -31.24 18.22 -18.19
N PRO A 1046 -32.07 19.21 -18.58
CA PRO A 1046 -32.88 19.12 -19.79
C PRO A 1046 -32.03 19.23 -21.05
N PHE A 1047 -32.32 18.43 -22.07
CA PHE A 1047 -31.61 18.47 -23.35
C PHE A 1047 -32.57 18.37 -24.55
N THR A 1048 -32.11 18.81 -25.72
CA THR A 1048 -32.89 18.88 -26.96
C THR A 1048 -32.25 18.06 -28.06
N VAL A 1049 -33.07 17.32 -28.81
CA VAL A 1049 -32.65 16.59 -30.00
C VAL A 1049 -33.42 17.11 -31.21
N GLU A 1050 -32.71 17.77 -32.12
CA GLU A 1050 -33.27 18.30 -33.37
C GLU A 1050 -33.49 17.17 -34.39
N LEU A 1051 -34.64 17.17 -35.06
CA LEU A 1051 -35.02 16.18 -36.06
C LEU A 1051 -35.15 16.84 -37.44
N THR A 1052 -34.60 16.19 -38.44
CA THR A 1052 -34.78 16.55 -39.85
C THR A 1052 -36.07 15.95 -40.40
N GLU A 1053 -36.65 16.58 -41.42
CA GLU A 1053 -37.87 16.06 -42.09
C GLU A 1053 -37.67 14.61 -42.59
N SER A 1054 -36.47 14.27 -43.07
CA SER A 1054 -36.13 12.93 -43.57
C SER A 1054 -36.09 11.83 -42.50
N GLN A 1055 -36.07 12.20 -41.22
CA GLN A 1055 -36.05 11.26 -40.09
C GLN A 1055 -37.46 10.94 -39.57
N LEU A 1056 -38.47 11.72 -39.96
CA LEU A 1056 -39.86 11.56 -39.54
C LEU A 1056 -40.72 10.98 -40.67
N ASP A 1057 -41.56 10.00 -40.31
CA ASP A 1057 -42.67 9.57 -41.13
C ASP A 1057 -43.93 10.33 -40.69
N PHE A 1058 -44.48 11.18 -41.57
CA PHE A 1058 -45.73 11.91 -41.31
C PHE A 1058 -46.98 11.13 -41.73
N SER A 1059 -46.81 9.95 -42.34
CA SER A 1059 -47.89 9.06 -42.80
C SER A 1059 -48.12 7.86 -41.89
N GLN A 1060 -47.12 7.50 -41.06
CA GLN A 1060 -47.20 6.38 -40.11
C GLN A 1060 -46.62 6.75 -38.74
N PRO A 1061 -46.92 5.97 -37.68
CA PRO A 1061 -46.30 6.18 -36.37
C PRO A 1061 -44.78 6.03 -36.41
N ASN A 1062 -44.08 6.95 -35.76
CA ASN A 1062 -42.64 6.91 -35.55
C ASN A 1062 -42.32 6.18 -34.25
N VAL A 1063 -41.26 5.37 -34.25
CA VAL A 1063 -40.77 4.65 -33.07
C VAL A 1063 -39.60 5.42 -32.46
N LEU A 1064 -39.75 5.83 -31.21
CA LEU A 1064 -38.68 6.44 -30.41
C LEU A 1064 -38.14 5.41 -29.42
N THR A 1065 -36.84 5.17 -29.46
CA THR A 1065 -36.14 4.27 -28.53
C THR A 1065 -34.99 5.02 -27.88
N VAL A 1066 -34.86 4.96 -26.56
CA VAL A 1066 -33.87 5.68 -25.77
C VAL A 1066 -33.11 4.69 -24.90
N ARG A 1067 -31.79 4.62 -25.05
CA ARG A 1067 -30.91 3.86 -24.14
C ARG A 1067 -30.47 4.82 -23.03
N VAL A 1068 -30.64 4.44 -21.77
CA VAL A 1068 -30.27 5.21 -20.58
C VAL A 1068 -29.23 4.41 -19.79
N HIS A 1069 -28.20 5.07 -19.28
CA HIS A 1069 -27.23 4.47 -18.36
C HIS A 1069 -27.34 5.12 -16.99
N ASN A 1070 -27.60 4.32 -15.97
CA ASN A 1070 -27.62 4.74 -14.57
C ASN A 1070 -26.46 4.07 -13.82
N SER A 1071 -25.59 4.84 -13.16
CA SER A 1071 -24.45 4.36 -12.40
C SER A 1071 -24.72 4.20 -10.90
N LEU A 1072 -25.76 4.84 -10.36
CA LEU A 1072 -26.09 4.80 -8.93
C LEU A 1072 -27.57 5.19 -8.66
N ALA A 1073 -28.18 4.57 -7.64
CA ALA A 1073 -29.56 4.87 -7.22
C ALA A 1073 -30.65 4.49 -8.26
N ASN A 1074 -31.53 5.40 -8.67
CA ASN A 1074 -32.70 5.10 -9.52
C ASN A 1074 -32.48 5.63 -10.94
N GLY A 1075 -32.83 4.86 -11.97
CA GLY A 1075 -32.64 5.28 -13.37
C GLY A 1075 -33.92 5.40 -14.19
N GLY A 1076 -33.78 6.03 -15.36
CA GLY A 1076 -34.83 6.15 -16.38
C GLY A 1076 -35.10 7.58 -16.86
N LEU A 1077 -36.02 7.72 -17.80
CA LEU A 1077 -36.61 8.99 -18.22
C LEU A 1077 -37.60 9.48 -17.17
N TRP A 1078 -37.07 10.14 -16.14
CA TRP A 1078 -37.83 10.53 -14.95
C TRP A 1078 -38.50 11.92 -15.07
N ARG A 1079 -38.35 12.59 -16.22
CA ARG A 1079 -39.06 13.83 -16.59
C ARG A 1079 -39.68 13.71 -18.00
N PRO A 1080 -40.64 14.58 -18.39
CA PRO A 1080 -41.39 14.41 -19.63
C PRO A 1080 -40.53 14.54 -20.88
N VAL A 1081 -40.98 13.90 -21.94
CA VAL A 1081 -40.47 14.10 -23.30
C VAL A 1081 -41.54 14.82 -24.11
N LEU A 1082 -41.20 15.98 -24.66
CA LEU A 1082 -42.10 16.77 -25.52
C LEU A 1082 -41.63 16.70 -26.97
N LEU A 1083 -42.58 16.81 -27.89
CA LEU A 1083 -42.35 17.01 -29.32
C LEU A 1083 -42.79 18.42 -29.70
N GLN A 1084 -41.95 19.16 -30.42
CA GLN A 1084 -42.29 20.51 -30.86
C GLN A 1084 -41.97 20.73 -32.34
N ALA A 1085 -42.87 21.38 -33.08
CA ALA A 1085 -42.54 22.01 -34.35
C ALA A 1085 -42.20 23.51 -34.20
N THR A 1086 -41.11 23.95 -34.83
CA THR A 1086 -40.71 25.36 -34.92
C THR A 1086 -40.94 25.90 -36.34
N ALA A 1087 -40.79 27.21 -36.55
CA ALA A 1087 -40.92 27.79 -37.89
C ALA A 1087 -39.78 27.29 -38.80
N ALA A 1088 -40.07 27.06 -40.09
CA ALA A 1088 -39.02 26.79 -41.07
C ALA A 1088 -38.10 28.01 -41.17
N GLU A 1089 -36.78 27.82 -41.10
CA GLU A 1089 -35.84 28.88 -41.47
C GLU A 1089 -36.04 29.21 -42.95
N ALA A 1090 -36.19 30.50 -43.29
CA ALA A 1090 -36.05 30.95 -44.65
C ALA A 1090 -34.65 30.54 -45.14
N SER A 1091 -34.60 29.77 -46.22
CA SER A 1091 -33.37 29.27 -46.83
C SER A 1091 -32.29 30.36 -46.90
N ARG A 1092 -31.16 30.13 -46.23
CA ARG A 1092 -29.89 30.75 -46.55
C ARG A 1092 -28.94 29.69 -47.04
#